data_AF-A0A7Z0B2J3-F1
#
_entry.id   AF-A0A7Z0B2J3-F1
#
_cell.length_a   1.000
_cell.length_b   1.000
_cell.length_c   1.000
_cell.angle_alpha   90.00
_cell.angle_beta   90.00
_cell.angle_gamma   90.00
#
_symmetry.space_group_name_H-M   'P 1'
#
loop_
_entity.id
_entity.type
_entity.pdbx_description
1 polymer ?
#
loop_
_entity_poly.entity_id
_entity_poly.type
_entity_poly.pdbx_seq_one_letter_code
_entity_poly.pdbx_strand_id
1 'polypeptide(L)'
;MLRHVDLLRTFTRPSEQSDEDDDWTTYLDAKHGKLTWSDLHEKRVVVVVGEAGIGKTTEFKDETERLRTQGKVAFFVELSQLAVSDSWELALGQSDSAFEAWQQSTEVGYFFLDAVDEARLTSHVALKKALRLVHANLRLYFSRVRVAISSRWTDWSIQDVRTAVKELLVEPIDRACRKPVLEASEVPQGHAVPLSFDEPRTYETSETFVASLAPLSILEAQKLARTWGVQDEKKFWAAIGDGDYEHLATRPLDLNWMVEVWKGRRSLGTYRELIEGSVANRLQETNPSYHASGAVLSPAQLREGAELLAAATELSGRAYISCETSALVRESEVAPHQVLPEWCDVEVTRLLASALFDEATFARVKFHHRTTRAYLAACWIDKELQSGVPLHRILELVVAEPFGEPVLIPSRRWALCWLAAINAKAREWVVGHFPEMLLFDGDPESWDTLSADAAFASYVQRRNEGYRPDWYNDAAEFMRVGKRLSRGLVTSYLSDAELPTGVKVSLLPIVVHARLTECATAVFNLFSDSNASSREQLLALDALAAIATPEQRMAIKTKLLSAWFPSNALIAAALTAVGAESLTATELAQTFMMTGSEDEYGHGPMASAISQDLLPTTTVQSANALLEAVVASLPVQNDATEFNKYHGPKPPRAWILDVLPACLERLLSILDIATDKYPAACLEAAVCIEVLRNTWYSDHDLKSIHDQIAGHPSLRWQLATTFTQSSRISHLTTRMCWSSCLVNFDAADLPALTLRANDEHLPPAEREFWFQAAKEVAMGRLTRRASKDALAALAVGPDHTARADGIAADLAARAAARMQQRQWKAELRQREREMLAQKERHKEQVRADIVHVHDASHMGTLCWLVQYSYDHAGRNDIFRVDYGVIARDLGADVAEAFATGLMSVWRSFEPPSPADYANGTVPWEVILALAGFYTALKEGQDIETFSQGDAARGRSSCCLGTQAAT
;
A
#
# COMPACT_ATOMS: atom_id res chain seq x y z
N MET A 1 25.51 -17.77 17.05
CA MET A 1 25.50 -16.30 17.03
C MET A 1 25.10 -15.87 15.63
N LEU A 2 23.84 -15.51 15.43
CA LEU A 2 23.39 -14.89 14.18
C LEU A 2 24.02 -13.49 14.14
N ARG A 3 24.63 -13.12 13.00
CA ARG A 3 25.15 -11.76 12.78
C ARG A 3 23.97 -10.78 12.86
N HIS A 4 24.11 -9.70 13.63
CA HIS A 4 23.12 -8.61 13.70
C HIS A 4 22.88 -8.04 12.30
N VAL A 5 21.63 -7.96 11.87
CA VAL A 5 21.22 -7.38 10.58
C VAL A 5 20.34 -6.19 10.88
N ASP A 6 20.79 -5.01 10.48
CA ASP A 6 20.00 -3.80 10.63
C ASP A 6 18.82 -3.84 9.64
N LEU A 7 17.62 -4.15 10.12
CA LEU A 7 16.39 -4.20 9.31
C LEU A 7 15.55 -2.94 9.55
N LEU A 8 14.91 -2.44 8.48
CA LEU A 8 13.93 -1.37 8.58
C LEU A 8 12.53 -1.95 8.83
N ARG A 9 12.13 -2.04 10.10
CA ARG A 9 10.78 -2.47 10.49
C ARG A 9 9.79 -1.31 10.49
N THR A 10 8.57 -1.60 10.08
CA THR A 10 7.44 -0.67 10.04
C THR A 10 6.31 -1.15 10.92
N PHE A 11 5.44 -0.22 11.31
CA PHE A 11 4.31 -0.46 12.19
C PHE A 11 3.02 0.09 11.57
N THR A 12 1.90 -0.54 11.89
CA THR A 12 0.56 -0.10 11.50
C THR A 12 -0.27 0.23 12.74
N ARG A 13 -1.21 1.18 12.61
CA ARG A 13 -2.26 1.33 13.63
C ARG A 13 -3.27 0.21 13.41
N PRO A 14 -3.71 -0.51 14.46
CA PRO A 14 -4.86 -1.39 14.34
C PRO A 14 -6.07 -0.53 13.89
N SER A 15 -6.62 -0.79 12.71
CA SER A 15 -7.84 -0.10 12.27
C SER A 15 -9.07 -0.75 12.89
N GLU A 16 -9.89 0.03 13.57
CA GLU A 16 -11.30 -0.31 13.78
C GLU A 16 -12.04 -0.04 12.47
N GLN A 17 -12.12 -0.99 11.52
CA GLN A 17 -13.13 -0.91 10.45
C GLN A 17 -13.37 -2.23 9.67
N SER A 18 -14.68 -2.48 9.52
CA SER A 18 -15.49 -3.44 8.73
C SER A 18 -15.10 -4.92 8.66
N ASP A 19 -15.95 -5.72 9.32
CA ASP A 19 -16.04 -7.18 9.38
C ASP A 19 -16.55 -7.86 8.08
N GLU A 20 -16.55 -7.18 6.94
CA GLU A 20 -17.01 -7.74 5.66
C GLU A 20 -16.01 -7.36 4.59
N ASP A 21 -15.02 -8.23 4.38
CA ASP A 21 -14.64 -8.74 3.05
C ASP A 21 -13.43 -9.67 3.19
N ASP A 22 -13.60 -10.90 2.70
CA ASP A 22 -12.57 -11.94 2.56
C ASP A 22 -11.67 -11.64 1.34
N ASP A 23 -11.49 -10.35 1.02
CA ASP A 23 -10.83 -9.89 -0.19
C ASP A 23 -9.37 -9.54 0.07
N TRP A 24 -8.50 -10.21 -0.69
CA TRP A 24 -7.04 -10.06 -0.65
C TRP A 24 -6.57 -8.62 -0.90
N THR A 25 -7.40 -7.81 -1.53
CA THR A 25 -7.19 -6.38 -1.79
C THR A 25 -6.99 -5.57 -0.52
N THR A 26 -7.70 -5.88 0.58
CA THR A 26 -7.57 -5.13 1.85
C THR A 26 -6.26 -5.43 2.58
N TYR A 27 -5.69 -6.63 2.40
CA TYR A 27 -4.38 -7.01 2.95
C TYR A 27 -3.22 -6.42 2.14
N LEU A 28 -3.40 -6.22 0.82
CA LEU A 28 -2.44 -5.54 -0.04
C LEU A 28 -2.38 -4.03 0.20
N ASP A 29 -3.50 -3.38 0.55
CA ASP A 29 -3.51 -1.95 0.91
C ASP A 29 -2.81 -1.65 2.26
N ALA A 30 -2.61 -2.68 3.09
CA ALA A 30 -1.80 -2.58 4.30
C ALA A 30 -0.26 -2.64 4.04
N LYS A 31 0.19 -2.78 2.78
CA LYS A 31 1.61 -2.99 2.41
C LYS A 31 2.59 -1.87 2.75
N HIS A 32 2.16 -0.75 3.33
CA HIS A 32 3.07 0.23 3.91
C HIS A 32 2.65 0.61 5.33
N GLY A 33 3.30 -0.01 6.31
CA GLY A 33 3.28 0.50 7.68
C GLY A 33 3.68 1.96 7.69
N LYS A 34 2.72 2.86 7.97
CA LYS A 34 2.91 4.31 7.95
C LYS A 34 3.77 4.81 9.13
N LEU A 35 4.05 3.95 10.11
CA LEU A 35 4.75 4.30 11.34
C LEU A 35 6.12 3.61 11.43
N THR A 36 7.07 4.32 12.02
CA THR A 36 8.44 3.90 12.28
C THR A 36 8.77 4.03 13.77
N TRP A 37 9.90 3.50 14.21
CA TRP A 37 10.38 3.72 15.59
C TRP A 37 10.47 5.20 15.96
N SER A 38 10.80 6.08 15.01
CA SER A 38 10.82 7.53 15.24
C SER A 38 9.47 8.03 15.75
N ASP A 39 8.37 7.57 15.15
CA ASP A 39 7.00 7.94 15.53
C ASP A 39 6.59 7.33 16.87
N LEU A 40 6.97 6.06 17.10
CA LEU A 40 6.69 5.36 18.36
C LEU A 40 7.45 6.02 19.52
N HIS A 41 8.69 6.45 19.29
CA HIS A 41 9.49 7.14 20.28
C HIS A 41 8.83 8.43 20.75
N GLU A 42 8.09 9.16 19.91
CA GLU A 42 7.38 10.39 20.33
C GLU A 42 6.38 10.16 21.47
N LYS A 43 5.87 8.92 21.60
CA LYS A 43 4.93 8.54 22.66
C LYS A 43 5.66 8.15 23.94
N ARG A 44 4.96 8.29 25.08
CA ARG A 44 5.51 7.99 26.40
C ARG A 44 5.41 6.51 26.75
N VAL A 45 4.28 5.91 26.43
CA VAL A 45 4.01 4.48 26.60
C VAL A 45 3.43 3.96 25.29
N VAL A 46 4.09 2.95 24.72
CA VAL A 46 3.65 2.27 23.51
C VAL A 46 3.49 0.78 23.80
N VAL A 47 2.41 0.19 23.30
CA VAL A 47 2.24 -1.26 23.26
C VAL A 47 2.42 -1.71 21.81
N VAL A 48 3.46 -2.51 21.57
CA VAL A 48 3.76 -3.13 20.27
C VAL A 48 3.18 -4.54 20.27
N VAL A 49 2.10 -4.70 19.52
CA VAL A 49 1.45 -6.00 19.30
C VAL A 49 1.97 -6.64 18.02
N GLY A 50 1.80 -7.95 17.90
CA GLY A 50 2.10 -8.65 16.66
C GLY A 50 2.05 -10.15 16.87
N GLU A 51 2.06 -10.89 15.77
CA GLU A 51 1.94 -12.35 15.79
C GLU A 51 3.17 -13.04 16.40
N ALA A 52 3.03 -14.33 16.70
CA ALA A 52 4.17 -15.18 17.03
C ALA A 52 5.10 -15.33 15.81
N GLY A 53 6.42 -15.31 16.04
CA GLY A 53 7.42 -15.45 14.98
C GLY A 53 7.64 -14.22 14.07
N ILE A 54 6.90 -13.12 14.27
CA ILE A 54 7.08 -11.87 13.49
C ILE A 54 8.36 -11.09 13.85
N GLY A 55 8.99 -11.43 14.99
CA GLY A 55 10.29 -10.91 15.42
C GLY A 55 10.26 -9.80 16.49
N LYS A 56 9.19 -9.66 17.29
CA LYS A 56 9.07 -8.62 18.34
C LYS A 56 10.27 -8.57 19.31
N THR A 57 10.68 -9.72 19.86
CA THR A 57 11.84 -9.85 20.77
C THR A 57 13.11 -9.32 20.13
N THR A 58 13.38 -9.77 18.90
CA THR A 58 14.59 -9.42 18.15
C THR A 58 14.57 -7.94 17.86
N GLU A 59 13.43 -7.39 17.45
CA GLU A 59 13.28 -5.96 17.17
C GLU A 59 13.52 -5.09 18.41
N PHE A 60 13.06 -5.52 19.59
CA PHE A 60 13.30 -4.78 20.84
C PHE A 60 14.77 -4.82 21.26
N LYS A 61 15.46 -5.94 21.03
CA LYS A 61 16.90 -6.08 21.27
C LYS A 61 17.70 -5.19 20.30
N ASP A 62 17.36 -5.24 19.02
CA ASP A 62 18.03 -4.47 17.97
C ASP A 62 17.81 -2.95 18.15
N GLU A 63 16.59 -2.51 18.47
CA GLU A 63 16.32 -1.09 18.74
C GLU A 63 17.01 -0.60 20.02
N THR A 64 17.14 -1.45 21.05
CA THR A 64 17.93 -1.13 22.24
C THR A 64 19.40 -0.89 21.88
N GLU A 65 19.98 -1.73 21.02
CA GLU A 65 21.35 -1.58 20.53
C GLU A 65 21.50 -0.35 19.63
N ARG A 66 20.51 -0.08 18.76
CA ARG A 66 20.46 1.11 17.89
C ARG A 66 20.44 2.41 18.70
N LEU A 67 19.67 2.48 19.79
CA LEU A 67 19.66 3.66 20.66
C LEU A 67 20.98 3.83 21.44
N ARG A 68 21.57 2.72 21.91
CA ARG A 68 22.88 2.75 22.60
C ARG A 68 24.01 3.23 21.70
N THR A 69 24.03 2.79 20.45
CA THR A 69 25.02 3.24 19.45
C THR A 69 24.85 4.72 19.08
N GLN A 70 23.63 5.26 19.16
CA GLN A 70 23.34 6.70 19.04
C GLN A 70 23.68 7.52 20.31
N GLY A 71 24.22 6.88 21.36
CA GLY A 71 24.56 7.53 22.63
C GLY A 71 23.37 7.78 23.57
N LYS A 72 22.19 7.24 23.27
CA LYS A 72 21.02 7.31 24.16
C LYS A 72 21.03 6.14 25.15
N VAL A 73 20.42 6.35 26.32
CA VAL A 73 20.31 5.31 27.35
C VAL A 73 19.08 4.45 27.11
N ALA A 74 19.28 3.18 26.74
CA ALA A 74 18.22 2.21 26.49
C ALA A 74 18.45 0.89 27.24
N PHE A 75 17.36 0.27 27.70
CA PHE A 75 17.35 -0.98 28.45
C PHE A 75 16.33 -1.96 27.86
N PHE A 76 16.75 -3.20 27.68
CA PHE A 76 15.88 -4.31 27.32
C PHE A 76 15.62 -5.15 28.58
N VAL A 77 14.35 -5.43 28.87
CA VAL A 77 13.93 -6.14 30.09
C VAL A 77 12.93 -7.23 29.73
N GLU A 78 13.28 -8.49 29.99
CA GLU A 78 12.35 -9.62 29.81
C GLU A 78 11.42 -9.69 31.03
N LEU A 79 10.14 -9.35 30.85
CA LEU A 79 9.15 -9.33 31.94
C LEU A 79 8.97 -10.70 32.61
N SER A 80 9.21 -11.78 31.85
CA SER A 80 9.13 -13.14 32.36
C SER A 80 10.22 -13.47 33.38
N GLN A 81 11.42 -12.90 33.25
CA GLN A 81 12.49 -13.08 34.25
C GLN A 81 12.16 -12.36 35.55
N LEU A 82 11.54 -11.18 35.46
CA LEU A 82 11.09 -10.42 36.63
C LEU A 82 10.01 -11.16 37.42
N ALA A 83 9.07 -11.83 36.75
CA ALA A 83 8.02 -12.57 37.41
C ALA A 83 8.52 -13.79 38.19
N VAL A 84 9.61 -14.42 37.74
CA VAL A 84 10.18 -15.64 38.35
C VAL A 84 11.19 -15.31 39.45
N SER A 85 12.05 -14.31 39.24
CA SER A 85 13.21 -14.05 40.11
C SER A 85 13.00 -12.95 41.15
N ASP A 86 11.93 -12.14 41.04
CA ASP A 86 11.65 -10.96 41.87
C ASP A 86 12.81 -9.96 42.00
N SER A 87 13.81 -10.02 41.10
CA SER A 87 15.01 -9.18 41.13
C SER A 87 15.17 -8.36 39.87
N TRP A 88 15.26 -7.04 40.04
CA TRP A 88 15.49 -6.07 38.96
C TRP A 88 16.91 -6.18 38.38
N GLU A 89 17.91 -6.38 39.26
CA GLU A 89 19.33 -6.52 38.92
C GLU A 89 19.56 -7.72 37.99
N LEU A 90 18.93 -8.86 38.30
CA LEU A 90 19.04 -10.07 37.48
C LEU A 90 18.41 -9.90 36.09
N ALA A 91 17.30 -9.16 35.98
CA ALA A 91 16.63 -8.92 34.72
C ALA A 91 17.38 -7.94 33.80
N LEU A 92 18.13 -6.98 34.37
CA LEU A 92 19.00 -6.07 33.61
C LEU A 92 20.34 -6.71 33.24
N GLY A 93 20.80 -7.70 34.01
CA GLY A 93 22.04 -8.44 33.77
C GLY A 93 23.24 -7.51 33.62
N GLN A 94 23.91 -7.54 32.45
CA GLN A 94 25.08 -6.69 32.19
C GLN A 94 24.76 -5.18 32.07
N SER A 95 23.48 -4.80 31.99
CA SER A 95 23.06 -3.40 31.86
C SER A 95 22.84 -2.71 33.21
N ASP A 96 23.02 -3.42 34.33
CA ASP A 96 22.72 -2.91 35.68
C ASP A 96 23.60 -1.71 36.07
N SER A 97 24.91 -1.77 35.80
CA SER A 97 25.83 -0.64 36.02
C SER A 97 25.48 0.60 35.18
N ALA A 98 24.96 0.40 33.96
CA ALA A 98 24.47 1.48 33.11
C ALA A 98 23.14 2.08 33.64
N PHE A 99 22.33 1.27 34.31
CA PHE A 99 21.11 1.72 34.97
C PHE A 99 21.42 2.60 36.19
N GLU A 100 22.35 2.18 37.05
CA GLU A 100 22.82 3.01 38.18
C GLU A 100 23.38 4.37 37.70
N ALA A 101 24.17 4.36 36.63
CA ALA A 101 24.70 5.59 36.03
C ALA A 101 23.58 6.50 35.49
N TRP A 102 22.56 5.93 34.87
CA TRP A 102 21.40 6.67 34.37
C TRP A 102 20.50 7.23 35.49
N GLN A 103 20.38 6.53 36.62
CA GLN A 103 19.62 7.03 37.77
C GLN A 103 20.18 8.36 38.29
N GLN A 104 21.48 8.60 38.12
CA GLN A 104 22.17 9.83 38.51
C GLN A 104 22.21 10.90 37.40
N SER A 105 21.77 10.57 36.18
CA SER A 105 21.77 11.49 35.04
C SER A 105 20.45 12.24 34.88
N THR A 106 20.41 13.23 33.99
CA THR A 106 19.18 13.93 33.55
C THR A 106 18.65 13.43 32.21
N GLU A 107 19.30 12.43 31.63
CA GLU A 107 18.96 11.90 30.30
C GLU A 107 17.65 11.09 30.33
N VAL A 108 16.97 11.05 29.18
CA VAL A 108 15.78 10.22 28.99
C VAL A 108 16.18 8.76 28.89
N GLY A 109 15.52 7.89 29.66
CA GLY A 109 15.71 6.44 29.62
C GLY A 109 14.63 5.75 28.80
N TYR A 110 15.05 4.95 27.81
CA TYR A 110 14.17 4.14 26.98
C TYR A 110 14.13 2.70 27.54
N PHE A 111 12.94 2.20 27.85
CA PHE A 111 12.74 0.86 28.42
C PHE A 111 11.88 0.02 27.49
N PHE A 112 12.46 -1.05 26.96
CA PHE A 112 11.80 -2.05 26.12
C PHE A 112 11.46 -3.25 26.98
N LEU A 113 10.20 -3.34 27.38
CA LEU A 113 9.66 -4.40 28.21
C LEU A 113 9.13 -5.50 27.30
N ASP A 114 9.86 -6.60 27.27
CA ASP A 114 9.49 -7.73 26.43
C ASP A 114 8.53 -8.63 27.20
N ALA A 115 7.23 -8.58 26.86
CA ALA A 115 6.22 -9.53 27.36
C ALA A 115 6.11 -10.76 26.46
N VAL A 116 7.19 -11.10 25.74
CA VAL A 116 7.26 -12.18 24.76
C VAL A 116 6.85 -13.57 25.27
N ASP A 117 6.74 -13.73 26.58
CA ASP A 117 6.30 -14.96 27.21
C ASP A 117 5.14 -14.73 28.19
N GLU A 118 3.95 -14.38 27.72
CA GLU A 118 2.76 -14.28 28.58
C GLU A 118 2.36 -15.65 29.17
N ALA A 119 2.75 -16.75 28.52
CA ALA A 119 2.66 -18.09 29.10
C ALA A 119 3.66 -18.37 30.24
N ARG A 120 4.75 -17.59 30.39
CA ARG A 120 5.57 -17.59 31.63
C ARG A 120 4.88 -16.86 32.76
N LEU A 121 4.03 -15.89 32.43
CA LEU A 121 3.13 -15.24 33.36
C LEU A 121 1.95 -16.18 33.55
N THR A 122 2.21 -17.28 34.27
CA THR A 122 1.32 -18.41 34.59
C THR A 122 -0.09 -18.01 35.07
N SER A 123 -0.33 -16.71 35.32
CA SER A 123 -1.62 -16.03 35.39
C SER A 123 -1.45 -14.50 35.24
N HIS A 124 -2.54 -13.77 35.01
CA HIS A 124 -2.65 -12.29 35.11
C HIS A 124 -1.95 -11.67 36.34
N VAL A 125 -1.85 -12.44 37.43
CA VAL A 125 -1.17 -12.05 38.67
C VAL A 125 0.33 -11.87 38.48
N ALA A 126 0.96 -12.72 37.66
CA ALA A 126 2.40 -12.67 37.39
C ALA A 126 2.77 -11.44 36.54
N LEU A 127 1.96 -11.09 35.53
CA LEU A 127 2.17 -9.85 34.75
C LEU A 127 2.04 -8.63 35.63
N LYS A 128 0.96 -8.57 36.44
CA LYS A 128 0.76 -7.48 37.39
C LYS A 128 1.91 -7.39 38.41
N LYS A 129 2.48 -8.51 38.82
CA LYS A 129 3.67 -8.56 39.70
C LYS A 129 4.92 -7.99 39.01
N ALA A 130 5.20 -8.40 37.77
CA ALA A 130 6.32 -7.88 36.99
C ALA A 130 6.18 -6.36 36.74
N LEU A 131 4.99 -5.90 36.33
CA LEU A 131 4.70 -4.47 36.14
C LEU A 131 4.80 -3.67 37.45
N ARG A 132 4.42 -4.25 38.60
CA ARG A 132 4.63 -3.61 39.91
C ARG A 132 6.11 -3.45 40.24
N LEU A 133 6.96 -4.43 39.91
CA LEU A 133 8.41 -4.31 40.08
C LEU A 133 8.99 -3.23 39.16
N VAL A 134 8.56 -3.17 37.90
CA VAL A 134 8.92 -2.08 36.98
C VAL A 134 8.51 -0.73 37.55
N HIS A 135 7.26 -0.58 37.99
CA HIS A 135 6.76 0.65 38.61
C HIS A 135 7.58 1.02 39.87
N ALA A 136 7.86 0.07 40.75
CA ALA A 136 8.62 0.33 41.98
C ALA A 136 10.01 0.91 41.71
N ASN A 137 10.70 0.43 40.66
CA ASN A 137 12.05 0.86 40.30
C ASN A 137 12.06 2.16 39.46
N LEU A 138 11.02 2.42 38.66
CA LEU A 138 10.97 3.58 37.76
C LEU A 138 10.20 4.78 38.32
N ARG A 139 9.40 4.62 39.39
CA ARG A 139 8.47 5.64 39.89
C ARG A 139 9.09 7.01 40.18
N LEU A 140 10.34 7.05 40.63
CA LEU A 140 11.04 8.31 40.95
C LEU A 140 11.51 9.07 39.70
N TYR A 141 11.48 8.42 38.54
CA TYR A 141 12.07 8.92 37.29
C TYR A 141 11.04 9.03 36.14
N PHE A 142 9.75 8.83 36.40
CA PHE A 142 8.70 8.78 35.38
C PHE A 142 8.63 9.99 34.44
N SER A 143 9.07 11.18 34.87
CA SER A 143 9.13 12.38 34.01
C SER A 143 10.12 12.26 32.83
N ARG A 144 11.10 11.35 32.94
CA ARG A 144 12.18 11.12 31.95
C ARG A 144 12.25 9.66 31.47
N VAL A 145 11.16 8.91 31.60
CA VAL A 145 11.06 7.51 31.14
C VAL A 145 10.19 7.44 29.88
N ARG A 146 10.60 6.61 28.92
CA ARG A 146 9.76 6.15 27.81
C ARG A 146 9.70 4.63 27.83
N VAL A 147 8.52 4.06 27.68
CA VAL A 147 8.28 2.62 27.80
C VAL A 147 7.66 2.08 26.51
N ALA A 148 8.24 1.03 25.96
CA ALA A 148 7.64 0.20 24.93
C ALA A 148 7.40 -1.20 25.50
N ILE A 149 6.20 -1.74 25.34
CA ILE A 149 5.81 -3.08 25.83
C ILE A 149 5.51 -3.95 24.63
N SER A 150 6.18 -5.09 24.47
CA SER A 150 5.77 -6.09 23.47
C SER A 150 4.67 -6.96 24.05
N SER A 151 3.66 -7.33 23.27
CA SER A 151 2.59 -8.24 23.70
C SER A 151 1.97 -8.94 22.48
N ARG A 152 1.17 -9.99 22.70
CA ARG A 152 0.25 -10.52 21.68
C ARG A 152 -1.05 -9.73 21.76
N TRP A 153 -1.82 -9.65 20.67
CA TRP A 153 -3.08 -8.92 20.71
C TRP A 153 -4.13 -9.62 21.58
N THR A 154 -4.16 -10.96 21.63
CA THR A 154 -5.02 -11.72 22.57
C THR A 154 -4.76 -11.34 24.01
N ASP A 155 -3.50 -11.34 24.42
CA ASP A 155 -3.16 -11.02 25.80
C ASP A 155 -3.40 -9.54 26.14
N TRP A 156 -3.04 -8.62 25.23
CA TRP A 156 -3.37 -7.20 25.36
C TRP A 156 -4.88 -6.93 25.35
N SER A 157 -5.69 -7.77 24.71
CA SER A 157 -7.15 -7.61 24.66
C SER A 157 -7.82 -7.83 26.02
N ILE A 158 -7.15 -8.51 26.94
CA ILE A 158 -7.69 -8.80 28.25
C ILE A 158 -7.80 -7.50 29.06
N GLN A 159 -9.01 -7.20 29.53
CA GLN A 159 -9.31 -5.94 30.21
C GLN A 159 -8.44 -5.71 31.44
N ASP A 160 -8.11 -6.76 32.20
CA ASP A 160 -7.24 -6.67 33.37
C ASP A 160 -5.81 -6.27 33.01
N VAL A 161 -5.29 -6.73 31.87
CA VAL A 161 -3.96 -6.39 31.36
C VAL A 161 -3.91 -4.93 30.95
N ARG A 162 -4.91 -4.47 30.18
CA ARG A 162 -5.06 -3.05 29.79
C ARG A 162 -5.15 -2.16 31.01
N THR A 163 -5.95 -2.56 31.99
CA THR A 163 -6.13 -1.84 33.25
C THR A 163 -4.82 -1.79 34.04
N ALA A 164 -4.09 -2.90 34.16
CA ALA A 164 -2.81 -2.93 34.87
C ALA A 164 -1.75 -2.03 34.22
N VAL A 165 -1.62 -2.05 32.89
CA VAL A 165 -0.68 -1.16 32.16
C VAL A 165 -1.09 0.30 32.32
N LYS A 166 -2.39 0.59 32.27
CA LYS A 166 -2.92 1.94 32.47
C LYS A 166 -2.62 2.47 33.88
N GLU A 167 -2.96 1.71 34.92
CA GLU A 167 -2.81 2.09 36.32
C GLU A 167 -1.34 2.16 36.77
N LEU A 168 -0.49 1.24 36.30
CA LEU A 168 0.89 1.09 36.79
C LEU A 168 1.92 1.86 35.96
N LEU A 169 1.62 2.20 34.70
CA LEU A 169 2.59 2.88 33.84
C LEU A 169 2.01 4.16 33.23
N VAL A 170 0.89 4.08 32.49
CA VAL A 170 0.38 5.22 31.71
C VAL A 170 -0.02 6.39 32.61
N GLU A 171 -0.89 6.18 33.59
CA GLU A 171 -1.37 7.25 34.49
C GLU A 171 -0.26 7.84 35.37
N PRO A 172 0.63 7.04 36.00
CA PRO A 172 1.74 7.59 36.77
C PRO A 172 2.75 8.38 35.94
N ILE A 173 3.07 7.91 34.71
CA ILE A 173 4.00 8.60 33.81
C ILE A 173 3.41 9.93 33.32
N ASP A 174 2.14 9.94 32.94
CA ASP A 174 1.46 11.17 32.52
C ASP A 174 1.37 12.17 33.68
N ARG A 175 1.01 11.71 34.89
CA ARG A 175 0.97 12.55 36.10
C ARG A 175 2.33 13.18 36.42
N ALA A 176 3.42 12.42 36.32
CA ALA A 176 4.77 12.92 36.58
C ALA A 176 5.25 13.96 35.53
N CYS A 177 4.69 13.93 34.32
CA CYS A 177 5.01 14.87 33.25
C CYS A 177 4.17 16.16 33.28
N ARG A 178 3.02 16.16 33.97
CA ARG A 178 2.19 17.36 34.16
C ARG A 178 2.89 18.30 35.15
N LYS A 179 3.18 19.54 34.71
CA LYS A 179 3.73 20.58 35.61
C LYS A 179 2.72 20.85 36.75
N PRO A 180 3.13 20.83 38.03
CA PRO A 180 2.29 21.36 39.08
C PRO A 180 2.12 22.86 38.86
N VAL A 181 0.87 23.33 38.79
CA VAL A 181 0.58 24.76 38.93
C VAL A 181 0.95 25.13 40.35
N LEU A 182 1.98 25.95 40.51
CA LEU A 182 2.35 26.51 41.81
C LEU A 182 1.16 27.36 42.28
N GLU A 183 0.50 26.94 43.36
CA GLU A 183 -0.45 27.77 44.10
C GLU A 183 0.32 29.00 44.62
N ALA A 184 0.11 30.14 43.96
CA ALA A 184 0.65 31.42 44.39
C ALA A 184 0.01 31.79 45.72
N SER A 185 0.85 31.93 46.74
CA SER A 185 0.50 32.39 48.08
C SER A 185 -0.25 33.72 48.03
N GLU A 186 -1.26 33.82 48.90
CA GLU A 186 -2.05 35.03 49.15
C GLU A 186 -1.14 36.25 49.40
N VAL A 187 -1.25 37.27 48.55
CA VAL A 187 -0.81 38.63 48.85
C VAL A 187 -1.98 39.58 48.56
N PRO A 188 -2.37 40.47 49.49
CA PRO A 188 -3.55 41.31 49.31
C PRO A 188 -3.26 42.57 48.47
N GLN A 189 -4.26 42.90 47.63
CA GLN A 189 -4.66 44.24 47.16
C GLN A 189 -3.76 45.00 46.18
N GLY A 190 -4.31 45.23 44.97
CA GLY A 190 -4.10 46.48 44.23
C GLY A 190 -3.97 46.33 42.70
N HIS A 191 -5.02 46.75 41.99
CA HIS A 191 -5.13 47.00 40.53
C HIS A 191 -5.61 45.84 39.64
N ALA A 192 -6.85 46.02 39.16
CA ALA A 192 -7.57 45.13 38.27
C ALA A 192 -6.99 45.15 36.84
N VAL A 193 -6.54 43.99 36.39
CA VAL A 193 -6.40 43.61 34.97
C VAL A 193 -7.55 42.62 34.69
N PRO A 194 -8.24 42.68 33.54
CA PRO A 194 -9.35 41.76 33.25
C PRO A 194 -8.82 40.32 33.19
N LEU A 195 -9.42 39.45 33.99
CA LEU A 195 -9.25 38.01 33.90
C LEU A 195 -9.66 37.55 32.49
N SER A 196 -8.68 37.10 31.71
CA SER A 196 -8.97 36.21 30.57
C SER A 196 -9.53 34.92 31.16
N PHE A 197 -10.80 34.66 30.88
CA PHE A 197 -11.37 33.32 31.03
C PHE A 197 -10.65 32.42 30.01
N ASP A 198 -9.60 31.74 30.46
CA ASP A 198 -9.16 30.54 29.78
C ASP A 198 -10.31 29.54 29.88
N GLU A 199 -10.86 29.15 28.73
CA GLU A 199 -11.80 28.05 28.61
C GLU A 199 -11.26 26.82 29.36
N PRO A 200 -12.12 26.02 30.01
CA PRO A 200 -11.69 24.78 30.62
C PRO A 200 -11.11 23.90 29.51
N ARG A 201 -9.79 23.69 29.53
CA ARG A 201 -9.12 22.73 28.65
C ARG A 201 -9.85 21.40 28.80
N THR A 202 -10.55 20.99 27.76
CA THR A 202 -11.13 19.66 27.62
C THR A 202 -10.01 18.66 27.90
N TYR A 203 -10.15 17.92 29.00
CA TYR A 203 -9.19 16.90 29.40
C TYR A 203 -9.26 15.74 28.40
N GLU A 204 -8.32 15.70 27.45
CA GLU A 204 -8.08 14.49 26.68
C GLU A 204 -7.60 13.40 27.66
N THR A 205 -8.39 12.33 27.77
CA THR A 205 -8.02 11.13 28.53
C THR A 205 -6.71 10.55 27.99
N SER A 206 -5.75 10.29 28.89
CA SER A 206 -4.45 9.72 28.54
C SER A 206 -4.65 8.31 27.95
N GLU A 207 -4.61 8.22 26.62
CA GLU A 207 -4.84 6.99 25.87
C GLU A 207 -3.52 6.22 25.65
N THR A 208 -3.59 4.88 25.69
CA THR A 208 -2.42 4.02 25.46
C THR A 208 -2.22 3.86 23.96
N PHE A 209 -1.03 4.19 23.43
CA PHE A 209 -0.78 4.04 22.00
C PHE A 209 -0.44 2.59 21.65
N VAL A 210 -1.27 1.95 20.83
CA VAL A 210 -1.08 0.56 20.39
C VAL A 210 -0.67 0.53 18.93
N ALA A 211 0.39 -0.20 18.61
CA ALA A 211 0.93 -0.34 17.26
C ALA A 211 1.18 -1.82 16.93
N SER A 212 0.81 -2.26 15.73
CA SER A 212 1.08 -3.62 15.25
C SER A 212 2.39 -3.66 14.46
N LEU A 213 3.26 -4.63 14.75
CA LEU A 213 4.50 -4.86 14.02
C LEU A 213 4.19 -5.51 12.67
N ALA A 214 4.49 -4.81 11.58
CA ALA A 214 4.19 -5.27 10.23
C ALA A 214 5.14 -6.41 9.78
N PRO A 215 4.70 -7.22 8.78
CA PRO A 215 5.59 -8.13 8.05
C PRO A 215 6.81 -7.42 7.47
N LEU A 216 7.88 -8.18 7.18
CA LEU A 216 9.04 -7.62 6.49
C LEU A 216 8.63 -7.18 5.08
N SER A 217 9.21 -6.06 4.61
CA SER A 217 9.16 -5.76 3.18
C SER A 217 9.97 -6.81 2.40
N ILE A 218 9.65 -7.00 1.11
CA ILE A 218 10.39 -7.94 0.25
C ILE A 218 11.89 -7.60 0.23
N LEU A 219 12.24 -6.32 0.22
CA LEU A 219 13.64 -5.86 0.24
C LEU A 219 14.36 -6.24 1.55
N GLU A 220 13.70 -6.09 2.69
CA GLU A 220 14.25 -6.47 3.99
C GLU A 220 14.33 -8.00 4.14
N ALA A 221 13.34 -8.73 3.61
CA ALA A 221 13.37 -10.19 3.57
C ALA A 221 14.54 -10.72 2.69
N GLN A 222 14.81 -10.09 1.54
CA GLN A 222 15.98 -10.37 0.71
C GLN A 222 17.29 -10.14 1.47
N LYS A 223 17.41 -8.99 2.16
CA LYS A 223 18.58 -8.65 2.98
C LYS A 223 18.82 -9.68 4.10
N LEU A 224 17.74 -10.15 4.74
CA LEU A 224 17.80 -11.16 5.78
C LEU A 224 18.24 -12.53 5.21
N ALA A 225 17.64 -12.97 4.10
CA ALA A 225 18.00 -14.21 3.42
C ALA A 225 19.47 -14.23 2.95
N ARG A 226 19.99 -13.09 2.45
CA ARG A 226 21.42 -12.93 2.13
C ARG A 226 22.31 -13.18 3.34
N THR A 227 21.93 -12.63 4.49
CA THR A 227 22.74 -12.77 5.71
C THR A 227 22.70 -14.21 6.26
N TRP A 228 21.59 -14.91 6.08
CA TRP A 228 21.50 -16.34 6.41
C TRP A 228 22.24 -17.25 5.41
N GLY A 229 22.81 -16.70 4.33
CA GLY A 229 23.66 -17.44 3.40
C GLY A 229 22.87 -18.26 2.39
N VAL A 230 21.76 -17.71 1.87
CA VAL A 230 21.05 -18.33 0.74
C VAL A 230 21.97 -18.48 -0.48
N GLN A 231 22.00 -19.67 -1.06
CA GLN A 231 22.74 -19.94 -2.30
C GLN A 231 21.87 -19.58 -3.51
N ASP A 232 22.45 -19.04 -4.58
CA ASP A 232 21.70 -18.66 -5.80
C ASP A 232 20.47 -17.78 -5.51
N GLU A 233 20.65 -16.68 -4.77
CA GLU A 233 19.57 -15.79 -4.31
C GLU A 233 18.52 -15.48 -5.39
N LYS A 234 18.95 -15.17 -6.62
CA LYS A 234 18.03 -14.87 -7.73
C LYS A 234 17.05 -16.02 -8.02
N LYS A 235 17.53 -17.27 -7.96
CA LYS A 235 16.69 -18.45 -8.19
C LYS A 235 15.76 -18.73 -7.01
N PHE A 236 16.23 -18.48 -5.79
CA PHE A 236 15.40 -18.61 -4.58
C PHE A 236 14.20 -17.65 -4.63
N TRP A 237 14.44 -16.36 -4.89
CA TRP A 237 13.37 -15.37 -4.98
C TRP A 237 12.49 -15.54 -6.23
N ALA A 238 13.05 -15.99 -7.35
CA ALA A 238 12.23 -16.40 -8.50
C ALA A 238 11.29 -17.56 -8.14
N ALA A 239 11.76 -18.56 -7.39
CA ALA A 239 10.91 -19.67 -6.95
C ALA A 239 9.82 -19.24 -5.96
N ILE A 240 10.08 -18.23 -5.12
CA ILE A 240 9.09 -17.64 -4.21
C ILE A 240 8.04 -16.85 -4.98
N GLY A 241 8.45 -15.98 -5.92
CA GLY A 241 7.55 -15.18 -6.74
C GLY A 241 6.71 -16.03 -7.69
N ASP A 242 7.35 -16.94 -8.45
CA ASP A 242 6.65 -17.83 -9.40
C ASP A 242 5.63 -18.74 -8.68
N GLY A 243 5.85 -19.08 -7.41
CA GLY A 243 4.97 -19.93 -6.58
C GLY A 243 3.94 -19.19 -5.74
N ASP A 244 3.95 -17.85 -5.72
CA ASP A 244 3.16 -17.01 -4.83
C ASP A 244 3.37 -17.31 -3.32
N TYR A 245 4.62 -17.47 -2.93
CA TYR A 245 5.02 -17.77 -1.54
C TYR A 245 5.49 -16.53 -0.76
N GLU A 246 5.25 -15.31 -1.30
CA GLU A 246 5.73 -14.06 -0.70
C GLU A 246 5.17 -13.85 0.72
N HIS A 247 3.91 -14.22 0.94
CA HIS A 247 3.24 -14.14 2.24
C HIS A 247 3.97 -14.96 3.33
N LEU A 248 4.61 -16.08 2.98
CA LEU A 248 5.47 -16.85 3.88
C LEU A 248 6.84 -16.19 4.05
N ALA A 249 7.43 -15.70 2.95
CA ALA A 249 8.78 -15.14 2.94
C ALA A 249 8.93 -13.81 3.69
N THR A 250 7.84 -13.07 3.90
CA THR A 250 7.84 -11.81 4.68
C THR A 250 7.90 -12.03 6.20
N ARG A 251 7.77 -13.28 6.68
CA ARG A 251 7.90 -13.62 8.10
C ARG A 251 9.30 -14.18 8.38
N PRO A 252 10.05 -13.62 9.34
CA PRO A 252 11.41 -14.08 9.62
C PRO A 252 11.50 -15.58 9.94
N LEU A 253 10.56 -16.13 10.72
CA LEU A 253 10.59 -17.53 11.12
C LEU A 253 10.38 -18.49 9.93
N ASP A 254 9.37 -18.21 9.10
CA ASP A 254 9.05 -19.00 7.91
C ASP A 254 10.17 -18.87 6.87
N LEU A 255 10.67 -17.65 6.63
CA LEU A 255 11.80 -17.40 5.73
C LEU A 255 13.06 -18.17 6.16
N ASN A 256 13.36 -18.24 7.45
CA ASN A 256 14.53 -18.97 7.95
C ASN A 256 14.43 -20.45 7.59
N TRP A 257 13.26 -21.05 7.80
CA TRP A 257 13.03 -22.44 7.41
C TRP A 257 13.12 -22.63 5.88
N MET A 258 12.54 -21.74 5.08
CA MET A 258 12.64 -21.79 3.61
C MET A 258 14.11 -21.74 3.15
N VAL A 259 14.94 -20.90 3.79
CA VAL A 259 16.38 -20.82 3.51
C VAL A 259 17.09 -22.12 3.86
N GLU A 260 16.76 -22.77 4.98
CA GLU A 260 17.35 -24.07 5.35
C GLU A 260 16.95 -25.20 4.38
N VAL A 261 15.68 -25.25 3.95
CA VAL A 261 15.23 -26.19 2.91
C VAL A 261 16.00 -25.97 1.61
N TRP A 262 16.17 -24.70 1.21
CA TRP A 262 16.90 -24.34 0.00
C TRP A 262 18.39 -24.71 0.07
N LYS A 263 19.04 -24.50 1.21
CA LYS A 263 20.45 -24.92 1.41
C LYS A 263 20.64 -26.41 1.24
N GLY A 264 19.66 -27.22 1.67
CA GLY A 264 19.71 -28.68 1.55
C GLY A 264 19.39 -29.19 0.15
N ARG A 265 18.28 -28.75 -0.44
CA ARG A 265 17.70 -29.34 -1.68
C ARG A 265 17.90 -28.50 -2.94
N ARG A 266 18.26 -27.22 -2.82
CA ARG A 266 18.23 -26.20 -3.89
C ARG A 266 16.88 -26.10 -4.60
N SER A 267 15.81 -26.46 -3.89
CA SER A 267 14.42 -26.39 -4.31
C SER A 267 13.56 -26.28 -3.07
N LEU A 268 12.45 -25.54 -3.18
CA LEU A 268 11.47 -25.40 -2.11
C LEU A 268 10.52 -26.61 -2.01
N GLY A 269 10.54 -27.52 -2.98
CA GLY A 269 9.63 -28.67 -3.05
C GLY A 269 8.28 -28.31 -3.66
N THR A 270 7.32 -29.22 -3.50
CA THR A 270 5.92 -29.03 -3.93
C THR A 270 5.18 -28.08 -2.99
N TYR A 271 4.03 -27.55 -3.44
CA TYR A 271 3.26 -26.64 -2.60
C TYR A 271 2.76 -27.33 -1.31
N ARG A 272 2.39 -28.61 -1.39
CA ARG A 272 2.02 -29.40 -0.22
C ARG A 272 3.15 -29.53 0.79
N GLU A 273 4.38 -29.83 0.33
CA GLU A 273 5.55 -29.91 1.22
C GLU A 273 5.82 -28.55 1.90
N LEU A 274 5.57 -27.45 1.18
CA LEU A 274 5.74 -26.11 1.72
C LEU A 274 4.75 -25.81 2.85
N ILE A 275 3.46 -26.05 2.60
CA ILE A 275 2.40 -25.84 3.58
C ILE A 275 2.57 -26.78 4.78
N GLU A 276 2.89 -28.06 4.56
CA GLU A 276 3.11 -29.02 5.66
C GLU A 276 4.29 -28.60 6.54
N GLY A 277 5.40 -28.15 5.94
CA GLY A 277 6.54 -27.62 6.69
C GLY A 277 6.21 -26.34 7.47
N SER A 278 5.47 -25.41 6.86
CA SER A 278 4.98 -24.20 7.53
C SER A 278 4.11 -24.55 8.75
N VAL A 279 3.14 -25.46 8.59
CA VAL A 279 2.28 -25.93 9.68
C VAL A 279 3.09 -26.58 10.80
N ALA A 280 4.01 -27.48 10.45
CA ALA A 280 4.85 -28.16 11.44
C ALA A 280 5.69 -27.17 12.26
N ASN A 281 6.25 -26.14 11.62
CA ASN A 281 7.00 -25.10 12.31
C ASN A 281 6.10 -24.20 13.17
N ARG A 282 4.91 -23.87 12.70
CA ARG A 282 3.94 -23.01 13.42
C ARG A 282 3.30 -23.69 14.63
N LEU A 283 3.21 -25.02 14.60
CA LEU A 283 2.81 -25.84 15.73
C LEU A 283 3.95 -26.07 16.73
N GLN A 284 5.21 -25.95 16.30
CA GLN A 284 6.37 -26.06 17.18
C GLN A 284 6.61 -24.76 17.94
N GLU A 285 6.14 -24.72 19.18
CA GLU A 285 6.48 -23.63 20.11
C GLU A 285 7.82 -23.97 20.81
N THR A 286 8.89 -23.26 20.47
CA THR A 286 10.26 -23.52 20.98
C THR A 286 10.48 -23.01 22.41
N ASN A 287 9.43 -22.51 23.07
CA ASN A 287 9.56 -21.78 24.32
C ASN A 287 9.65 -22.72 25.56
N PRO A 288 10.77 -22.71 26.31
CA PRO A 288 11.02 -23.60 27.45
C PRO A 288 10.01 -23.52 28.60
N SER A 289 9.23 -22.43 28.67
CA SER A 289 8.28 -22.20 29.75
C SER A 289 7.00 -23.01 29.66
N TYR A 290 6.55 -23.29 28.45
CA TYR A 290 5.42 -24.19 28.20
C TYR A 290 5.76 -25.66 28.53
N HIS A 291 7.03 -26.01 28.64
CA HIS A 291 7.46 -27.28 29.21
C HIS A 291 7.37 -27.27 30.75
N ALA A 292 7.45 -26.09 31.38
CA ALA A 292 7.40 -25.93 32.83
C ALA A 292 5.97 -25.77 33.39
N SER A 293 5.00 -25.31 32.59
CA SER A 293 3.59 -25.13 33.00
C SER A 293 2.77 -26.43 33.07
N GLY A 294 3.35 -27.59 32.76
CA GLY A 294 2.70 -28.90 32.88
C GLY A 294 1.72 -29.25 31.76
N ALA A 295 1.32 -28.29 30.91
CA ALA A 295 0.41 -28.49 29.78
C ALA A 295 1.13 -29.03 28.53
N VAL A 296 1.99 -30.05 28.66
CA VAL A 296 2.81 -30.55 27.55
C VAL A 296 1.97 -31.37 26.58
N LEU A 297 1.30 -30.70 25.65
CA LEU A 297 0.71 -31.35 24.48
C LEU A 297 1.84 -31.83 23.56
N SER A 298 1.74 -33.09 23.12
CA SER A 298 2.62 -33.59 22.09
C SER A 298 2.36 -32.88 20.75
N PRO A 299 3.36 -32.78 19.85
CA PRO A 299 3.14 -32.23 18.51
C PRO A 299 2.01 -32.92 17.74
N ALA A 300 1.80 -34.21 17.99
CA ALA A 300 0.71 -34.99 17.41
C ALA A 300 -0.67 -34.53 17.91
N GLN A 301 -0.82 -34.30 19.21
CA GLN A 301 -2.08 -33.77 19.79
C GLN A 301 -2.37 -32.35 19.27
N LEU A 302 -1.35 -31.48 19.23
CA LEU A 302 -1.51 -30.13 18.67
C LEU A 302 -1.97 -30.17 17.21
N ARG A 303 -1.39 -31.07 16.41
CA ARG A 303 -1.80 -31.28 15.01
C ARG A 303 -3.24 -31.77 14.91
N GLU A 304 -3.62 -32.76 15.72
CA GLU A 304 -4.98 -33.29 15.75
C GLU A 304 -6.01 -32.21 16.11
N GLY A 305 -5.74 -31.41 17.16
CA GLY A 305 -6.61 -30.31 17.54
C GLY A 305 -6.72 -29.24 16.44
N ALA A 306 -5.61 -28.89 15.78
CA ALA A 306 -5.60 -27.93 14.68
C ALA A 306 -6.41 -28.43 13.47
N GLU A 307 -6.28 -29.70 13.11
CA GLU A 307 -7.02 -30.34 12.02
C GLU A 307 -8.53 -30.38 12.30
N LEU A 308 -8.94 -30.71 13.52
CA LEU A 308 -10.34 -30.70 13.94
C LEU A 308 -10.95 -29.30 13.88
N LEU A 309 -10.26 -28.29 14.42
CA LEU A 309 -10.71 -26.89 14.35
C LEU A 309 -10.76 -26.38 12.91
N ALA A 310 -9.81 -26.78 12.07
CA ALA A 310 -9.80 -26.44 10.66
C ALA A 310 -11.00 -27.06 9.92
N ALA A 311 -11.29 -28.34 10.16
CA ALA A 311 -12.45 -29.00 9.58
C ALA A 311 -13.77 -28.35 10.05
N ALA A 312 -13.90 -28.05 11.35
CA ALA A 312 -15.09 -27.40 11.89
C ALA A 312 -15.32 -26.02 11.27
N THR A 313 -14.27 -25.19 11.16
CA THR A 313 -14.37 -23.84 10.57
C THR A 313 -14.65 -23.87 9.07
N GLU A 314 -13.95 -24.72 8.31
CA GLU A 314 -14.10 -24.82 6.85
C GLU A 314 -15.46 -25.41 6.45
N LEU A 315 -15.93 -26.48 7.11
CA LEU A 315 -17.19 -27.15 6.76
C LEU A 315 -18.42 -26.39 7.24
N SER A 316 -18.34 -25.69 8.39
CA SER A 316 -19.43 -24.85 8.88
C SER A 316 -19.54 -23.50 8.17
N GLY A 317 -18.50 -23.06 7.46
CA GLY A 317 -18.44 -21.72 6.87
C GLY A 317 -18.19 -20.61 7.90
N ARG A 318 -17.83 -20.95 9.14
CA ARG A 318 -17.53 -20.01 10.23
C ARG A 318 -16.03 -19.81 10.33
N ALA A 319 -15.54 -18.65 9.90
CA ALA A 319 -14.10 -18.39 9.82
C ALA A 319 -13.43 -18.16 11.19
N TYR A 320 -14.21 -17.85 12.23
CA TYR A 320 -13.72 -17.43 13.54
C TYR A 320 -13.92 -18.52 14.61
N ILE A 321 -13.00 -18.57 15.56
CA ILE A 321 -12.97 -19.46 16.71
C ILE A 321 -12.96 -18.59 17.97
N SER A 322 -13.89 -18.85 18.89
CA SER A 322 -13.99 -18.09 20.14
C SER A 322 -12.85 -18.44 21.11
N CYS A 323 -12.23 -17.44 21.74
CA CYS A 323 -11.25 -17.66 22.81
C CYS A 323 -11.88 -17.69 24.21
N GLU A 324 -13.13 -17.23 24.35
CA GLU A 324 -13.81 -17.15 25.65
C GLU A 324 -14.64 -18.41 25.91
N THR A 325 -14.33 -19.11 27.00
CA THR A 325 -15.01 -20.36 27.37
C THR A 325 -16.44 -20.15 27.92
N SER A 326 -16.82 -18.92 28.34
CA SER A 326 -18.07 -18.67 29.09
C SER A 326 -19.09 -17.74 28.39
N ALA A 327 -18.73 -17.13 27.26
CA ALA A 327 -19.60 -16.18 26.55
C ALA A 327 -20.59 -16.89 25.61
N LEU A 328 -21.71 -16.22 25.32
CA LEU A 328 -22.64 -16.63 24.26
C LEU A 328 -21.90 -16.60 22.91
N VAL A 329 -21.62 -17.78 22.36
CA VAL A 329 -20.96 -17.95 21.06
C VAL A 329 -21.86 -17.35 19.98
N ARG A 330 -21.33 -16.41 19.20
CA ARG A 330 -22.06 -15.78 18.09
C ARG A 330 -22.29 -16.79 16.97
N GLU A 331 -23.33 -16.58 16.15
CA GLU A 331 -23.67 -17.50 15.05
C GLU A 331 -22.54 -17.68 14.02
N SER A 332 -21.64 -16.70 13.90
CA SER A 332 -20.49 -16.70 12.99
C SER A 332 -19.22 -17.35 13.57
N GLU A 333 -19.26 -17.88 14.80
CA GLU A 333 -18.10 -18.39 15.54
C GLU A 333 -18.22 -19.91 15.82
N VAL A 334 -17.07 -20.59 15.89
CA VAL A 334 -16.94 -21.97 16.35
C VAL A 334 -16.50 -21.98 17.81
N ALA A 335 -17.21 -22.74 18.64
CA ALA A 335 -16.84 -22.96 20.04
C ALA A 335 -15.79 -24.09 20.12
N PRO A 336 -14.56 -23.84 20.63
CA PRO A 336 -13.52 -24.86 20.69
C PRO A 336 -13.97 -26.14 21.41
N HIS A 337 -14.65 -26.02 22.55
CA HIS A 337 -15.09 -27.17 23.35
C HIS A 337 -16.21 -28.01 22.73
N GLN A 338 -16.94 -27.46 21.75
CA GLN A 338 -17.89 -28.27 20.96
C GLN A 338 -17.16 -29.19 19.97
N VAL A 339 -15.97 -28.80 19.54
CA VAL A 339 -15.13 -29.53 18.59
C VAL A 339 -14.11 -30.43 19.30
N LEU A 340 -13.58 -29.96 20.44
CA LEU A 340 -12.55 -30.60 21.26
C LEU A 340 -13.10 -30.92 22.66
N PRO A 341 -14.08 -31.82 22.81
CA PRO A 341 -14.76 -32.07 24.08
C PRO A 341 -13.87 -32.72 25.14
N GLU A 342 -12.81 -33.42 24.73
CA GLU A 342 -11.87 -34.11 25.62
C GLU A 342 -10.74 -33.20 26.14
N TRP A 343 -10.64 -31.98 25.62
CA TRP A 343 -9.55 -31.05 25.93
C TRP A 343 -9.93 -30.12 27.09
N CYS A 344 -8.99 -29.88 28.00
CA CYS A 344 -9.18 -28.90 29.07
C CYS A 344 -8.87 -27.46 28.59
N ASP A 345 -9.34 -26.45 29.34
CA ASP A 345 -9.18 -25.03 28.98
C ASP A 345 -7.72 -24.65 28.69
N VAL A 346 -6.79 -25.16 29.50
CA VAL A 346 -5.35 -24.88 29.36
C VAL A 346 -4.79 -25.44 28.05
N GLU A 347 -5.28 -26.59 27.60
CA GLU A 347 -4.87 -27.23 26.34
C GLU A 347 -5.44 -26.49 25.13
N VAL A 348 -6.71 -26.08 25.19
CA VAL A 348 -7.35 -25.26 24.15
C VAL A 348 -6.63 -23.92 24.02
N THR A 349 -6.39 -23.21 25.13
CA THR A 349 -5.64 -21.95 25.13
C THR A 349 -4.25 -22.14 24.54
N ARG A 350 -3.57 -23.25 24.85
CA ARG A 350 -2.24 -23.57 24.28
C ARG A 350 -2.29 -23.74 22.75
N LEU A 351 -3.31 -24.40 22.21
CA LEU A 351 -3.47 -24.57 20.77
C LEU A 351 -3.76 -23.24 20.06
N LEU A 352 -4.73 -22.48 20.58
CA LEU A 352 -5.11 -21.18 20.00
C LEU A 352 -3.99 -20.13 20.09
N ALA A 353 -3.04 -20.32 21.01
CA ALA A 353 -1.83 -19.51 21.13
C ALA A 353 -0.71 -19.88 20.13
N SER A 354 -0.88 -20.92 19.30
CA SER A 354 0.12 -21.28 18.28
C SER A 354 0.16 -20.27 17.12
N ALA A 355 1.26 -20.26 16.35
CA ALA A 355 1.43 -19.36 15.21
C ALA A 355 0.57 -19.73 13.98
N LEU A 356 -0.35 -20.70 14.11
CA LEU A 356 -1.34 -21.04 13.08
C LEU A 356 -2.50 -20.04 13.03
N PHE A 357 -2.77 -19.37 14.14
CA PHE A 357 -3.93 -18.51 14.31
C PHE A 357 -3.53 -17.03 14.31
N ASP A 358 -4.32 -16.24 13.59
CA ASP A 358 -4.31 -14.79 13.64
C ASP A 358 -5.44 -14.29 14.53
N GLU A 359 -5.16 -13.20 15.22
CA GLU A 359 -6.05 -12.64 16.21
C GLU A 359 -6.99 -11.64 15.53
N ALA A 360 -8.29 -11.74 15.82
CA ALA A 360 -9.32 -10.84 15.31
C ALA A 360 -9.92 -10.00 16.44
N THR A 361 -10.77 -9.03 16.10
CA THR A 361 -11.47 -8.19 17.08
C THR A 361 -12.37 -9.03 18.01
N PHE A 362 -12.52 -8.63 19.27
CA PHE A 362 -13.45 -9.25 20.25
C PHE A 362 -13.11 -10.69 20.70
N ALA A 363 -11.87 -10.97 21.12
CA ALA A 363 -11.48 -12.25 21.73
C ALA A 363 -11.79 -13.50 20.88
N ARG A 364 -11.59 -13.39 19.56
CA ARG A 364 -11.71 -14.50 18.61
C ARG A 364 -10.44 -14.60 17.77
N VAL A 365 -10.15 -15.80 17.30
CA VAL A 365 -9.02 -16.08 16.41
C VAL A 365 -9.52 -16.69 15.11
N LYS A 366 -8.75 -16.54 14.04
CA LYS A 366 -8.96 -17.22 12.75
C LYS A 366 -7.67 -17.88 12.31
N PHE A 367 -7.73 -18.81 11.37
CA PHE A 367 -6.49 -19.30 10.75
C PHE A 367 -5.81 -18.17 9.97
N HIS A 368 -4.49 -18.09 10.04
CA HIS A 368 -3.70 -17.04 9.38
C HIS A 368 -3.97 -16.96 7.88
N HIS A 369 -4.03 -18.12 7.25
CA HIS A 369 -4.23 -18.23 5.82
C HIS A 369 -5.27 -19.28 5.51
N ARG A 370 -6.18 -18.97 4.58
CA ARG A 370 -7.24 -19.89 4.16
C ARG A 370 -6.68 -21.22 3.65
N THR A 371 -5.61 -21.20 2.85
CA THR A 371 -4.96 -22.43 2.37
C THR A 371 -4.52 -23.34 3.52
N THR A 372 -3.97 -22.77 4.61
CA THR A 372 -3.57 -23.58 5.77
C THR A 372 -4.79 -24.24 6.42
N ARG A 373 -5.89 -23.51 6.57
CA ARG A 373 -7.16 -24.04 7.08
C ARG A 373 -7.71 -25.16 6.18
N ALA A 374 -7.78 -24.92 4.86
CA ALA A 374 -8.29 -25.89 3.91
C ALA A 374 -7.43 -27.17 3.84
N TYR A 375 -6.10 -27.03 3.88
CA TYR A 375 -5.18 -28.16 3.92
C TYR A 375 -5.34 -29.00 5.19
N LEU A 376 -5.40 -28.36 6.36
CA LEU A 376 -5.63 -29.04 7.64
C LEU A 376 -7.00 -29.73 7.69
N ALA A 377 -8.05 -29.09 7.15
CA ALA A 377 -9.37 -29.70 7.01
C ALA A 377 -9.31 -30.94 6.10
N ALA A 378 -8.58 -30.88 4.99
CA ALA A 378 -8.37 -32.03 4.11
C ALA A 378 -7.62 -33.18 4.80
N CYS A 379 -6.59 -32.88 5.59
CA CYS A 379 -5.89 -33.87 6.41
C CYS A 379 -6.82 -34.57 7.40
N TRP A 380 -7.71 -33.82 8.04
CA TRP A 380 -8.74 -34.40 8.92
C TRP A 380 -9.67 -35.35 8.14
N ILE A 381 -10.20 -34.90 7.00
CA ILE A 381 -11.08 -35.72 6.15
C ILE A 381 -10.38 -37.01 5.69
N ASP A 382 -9.10 -36.93 5.31
CA ASP A 382 -8.32 -38.10 4.91
C ASP A 382 -8.17 -39.11 6.05
N LYS A 383 -7.98 -38.65 7.30
CA LYS A 383 -7.97 -39.52 8.49
C LYS A 383 -9.30 -40.21 8.72
N GLU A 384 -10.42 -39.53 8.52
CA GLU A 384 -11.76 -40.13 8.62
C GLU A 384 -11.97 -41.21 7.53
N LEU A 385 -11.54 -40.95 6.30
CA LEU A 385 -11.58 -41.93 5.22
C LEU A 385 -10.71 -43.17 5.52
N GLN A 386 -9.52 -42.96 6.08
CA GLN A 386 -8.62 -44.04 6.51
C GLN A 386 -9.20 -44.85 7.68
N SER A 387 -9.96 -44.19 8.56
CA SER A 387 -10.68 -44.81 9.67
C SER A 387 -11.92 -45.60 9.23
N GLY A 388 -12.28 -45.54 7.94
CA GLY A 388 -13.32 -46.36 7.33
C GLY A 388 -14.60 -45.61 6.97
N VAL A 389 -14.65 -44.28 7.13
CA VAL A 389 -15.79 -43.47 6.64
C VAL A 389 -15.86 -43.58 5.11
N PRO A 390 -17.00 -43.98 4.53
CA PRO A 390 -17.13 -44.06 3.07
C PRO A 390 -17.07 -42.68 2.40
N LEU A 391 -16.41 -42.60 1.24
CA LEU A 391 -16.25 -41.33 0.50
C LEU A 391 -17.57 -40.62 0.20
N HIS A 392 -18.65 -41.36 -0.14
CA HIS A 392 -19.95 -40.75 -0.44
C HIS A 392 -20.52 -39.90 0.72
N ARG A 393 -20.27 -40.30 1.98
CA ARG A 393 -20.68 -39.53 3.18
C ARG A 393 -19.93 -38.20 3.29
N ILE A 394 -18.65 -38.20 2.93
CA ILE A 394 -17.84 -36.98 2.90
C ILE A 394 -18.29 -36.08 1.75
N LEU A 395 -18.62 -36.65 0.59
CA LEU A 395 -19.07 -35.89 -0.57
C LEU A 395 -20.39 -35.15 -0.31
N GLU A 396 -21.31 -35.69 0.50
CA GLU A 396 -22.53 -34.97 0.96
C GLU A 396 -22.21 -33.66 1.71
N LEU A 397 -21.00 -33.52 2.26
CA LEU A 397 -20.55 -32.28 2.89
C LEU A 397 -20.03 -31.27 1.87
N VAL A 398 -19.67 -31.65 0.65
CA VAL A 398 -19.02 -30.74 -0.31
C VAL A 398 -19.89 -30.50 -1.55
N VAL A 399 -20.72 -31.46 -1.90
CA VAL A 399 -21.61 -31.45 -3.06
C VAL A 399 -23.03 -31.19 -2.60
N ALA A 400 -23.69 -30.24 -3.26
CA ALA A 400 -25.13 -30.06 -3.18
C ALA A 400 -25.77 -30.51 -4.51
N GLU A 401 -27.06 -30.86 -4.49
CA GLU A 401 -27.80 -31.25 -5.69
C GLU A 401 -28.99 -30.29 -5.96
N PRO A 402 -28.75 -28.99 -6.20
CA PRO A 402 -29.82 -28.09 -6.61
C PRO A 402 -30.40 -28.57 -7.94
N PHE A 403 -31.72 -28.72 -8.01
CA PHE A 403 -32.45 -29.15 -9.22
C PHE A 403 -32.00 -30.52 -9.80
N GLY A 404 -31.37 -31.37 -9.00
CA GLY A 404 -30.90 -32.70 -9.42
C GLY A 404 -29.58 -32.69 -10.19
N GLU A 405 -28.87 -31.56 -10.23
CA GLU A 405 -27.51 -31.47 -10.76
C GLU A 405 -26.49 -31.35 -9.62
N PRO A 406 -25.43 -32.16 -9.60
CA PRO A 406 -24.39 -32.06 -8.58
C PRO A 406 -23.56 -30.78 -8.78
N VAL A 407 -23.49 -29.94 -7.75
CA VAL A 407 -22.74 -28.68 -7.74
C VAL A 407 -21.85 -28.63 -6.49
N LEU A 408 -20.60 -28.21 -6.65
CA LEU A 408 -19.70 -27.98 -5.52
C LEU A 408 -20.07 -26.71 -4.76
N ILE A 409 -20.25 -26.83 -3.45
CA ILE A 409 -20.47 -25.70 -2.54
C ILE A 409 -19.22 -24.82 -2.57
N PRO A 410 -19.30 -23.53 -3.00
CA PRO A 410 -18.13 -22.70 -3.26
C PRO A 410 -17.13 -22.70 -2.11
N SER A 411 -17.58 -22.40 -0.89
CA SER A 411 -16.71 -22.30 0.30
C SER A 411 -15.94 -23.58 0.63
N ARG A 412 -16.38 -24.75 0.15
CA ARG A 412 -15.83 -26.08 0.49
C ARG A 412 -14.96 -26.66 -0.63
N ARG A 413 -14.83 -25.97 -1.78
CA ARG A 413 -13.96 -26.38 -2.92
C ARG A 413 -12.50 -26.50 -2.49
N TRP A 414 -12.01 -25.56 -1.67
CA TRP A 414 -10.63 -25.52 -1.18
C TRP A 414 -10.21 -26.82 -0.47
N ALA A 415 -11.00 -27.28 0.50
CA ALA A 415 -10.72 -28.53 1.22
C ALA A 415 -10.75 -29.75 0.29
N LEU A 416 -11.66 -29.78 -0.69
CA LEU A 416 -11.74 -30.87 -1.67
C LEU A 416 -10.49 -30.95 -2.56
N CYS A 417 -9.99 -29.81 -3.04
CA CYS A 417 -8.79 -29.77 -3.88
C CYS A 417 -7.55 -30.24 -3.10
N TRP A 418 -7.41 -29.83 -1.84
CA TRP A 418 -6.36 -30.34 -0.95
C TRP A 418 -6.53 -31.83 -0.64
N LEU A 419 -7.76 -32.31 -0.48
CA LEU A 419 -8.04 -33.74 -0.30
C LEU A 419 -7.65 -34.54 -1.55
N ALA A 420 -7.93 -34.05 -2.76
CA ALA A 420 -7.49 -34.70 -4.00
C ALA A 420 -5.96 -34.76 -4.14
N ALA A 421 -5.24 -33.78 -3.58
CA ALA A 421 -3.78 -33.80 -3.54
C ALA A 421 -3.20 -34.90 -2.63
N ILE A 422 -3.92 -35.32 -1.58
CA ILE A 422 -3.43 -36.31 -0.60
C ILE A 422 -4.10 -37.69 -0.69
N ASN A 423 -5.32 -37.78 -1.21
CA ASN A 423 -6.11 -39.01 -1.27
C ASN A 423 -6.47 -39.41 -2.72
N ALA A 424 -6.05 -40.61 -3.12
CA ALA A 424 -6.24 -41.10 -4.49
C ALA A 424 -7.71 -41.34 -4.87
N LYS A 425 -8.57 -41.80 -3.94
CA LYS A 425 -9.99 -42.05 -4.22
C LYS A 425 -10.76 -40.74 -4.42
N ALA A 426 -10.47 -39.75 -3.58
CA ALA A 426 -11.04 -38.41 -3.76
C ALA A 426 -10.59 -37.79 -5.09
N ARG A 427 -9.30 -37.94 -5.44
CA ARG A 427 -8.77 -37.50 -6.73
C ARG A 427 -9.46 -38.14 -7.92
N GLU A 428 -9.61 -39.46 -7.93
CA GLU A 428 -10.31 -40.19 -9.00
C GLU A 428 -11.76 -39.69 -9.17
N TRP A 429 -12.44 -39.43 -8.04
CA TRP A 429 -13.79 -38.86 -8.07
C TRP A 429 -13.82 -37.44 -8.64
N VAL A 430 -12.89 -36.57 -8.23
CA VAL A 430 -12.76 -35.19 -8.75
C VAL A 430 -12.50 -35.20 -10.25
N VAL A 431 -11.58 -36.04 -10.73
CA VAL A 431 -11.27 -36.20 -12.16
C VAL A 431 -12.53 -36.55 -12.97
N GLY A 432 -13.40 -37.42 -12.44
CA GLY A 432 -14.62 -37.86 -13.12
C GLY A 432 -15.76 -36.84 -13.10
N HIS A 433 -15.90 -36.04 -12.04
CA HIS A 433 -17.09 -35.21 -11.82
C HIS A 433 -16.84 -33.71 -11.89
N PHE A 434 -15.68 -33.23 -11.44
CA PHE A 434 -15.30 -31.82 -11.38
C PHE A 434 -13.82 -31.62 -11.82
N PRO A 435 -13.44 -32.04 -13.05
CA PRO A 435 -12.06 -31.99 -13.54
C PRO A 435 -11.44 -30.58 -13.52
N GLU A 436 -12.25 -29.53 -13.62
CA GLU A 436 -11.83 -28.13 -13.51
C GLU A 436 -11.17 -27.79 -12.17
N MET A 437 -11.42 -28.57 -11.11
CA MET A 437 -10.78 -28.37 -9.80
C MET A 437 -9.26 -28.59 -9.83
N LEU A 438 -8.73 -29.21 -10.91
CA LEU A 438 -7.29 -29.25 -11.18
C LEU A 438 -6.66 -27.84 -11.21
N LEU A 439 -7.43 -26.84 -11.63
CA LEU A 439 -6.98 -25.46 -11.80
C LEU A 439 -7.39 -24.54 -10.64
N PHE A 440 -8.07 -25.00 -9.58
CA PHE A 440 -8.64 -24.09 -8.57
C PHE A 440 -7.67 -23.70 -7.45
N ASP A 441 -7.30 -24.62 -6.58
CA ASP A 441 -6.32 -24.45 -5.49
C ASP A 441 -5.80 -25.85 -5.13
N GLY A 442 -5.03 -26.01 -4.06
CA GLY A 442 -4.39 -27.25 -3.69
C GLY A 442 -3.05 -27.42 -4.40
N ASP A 443 -2.57 -28.66 -4.43
CA ASP A 443 -1.28 -28.98 -5.01
C ASP A 443 -1.40 -30.01 -6.14
N PRO A 444 -1.66 -29.58 -7.39
CA PRO A 444 -1.72 -30.48 -8.52
C PRO A 444 -0.35 -31.11 -8.83
N GLU A 445 0.78 -30.53 -8.38
CA GLU A 445 2.10 -31.18 -8.52
C GLU A 445 2.17 -32.52 -7.75
N SER A 446 1.41 -32.64 -6.66
CA SER A 446 1.29 -33.86 -5.84
C SER A 446 0.39 -34.94 -6.47
N TRP A 447 -0.34 -34.66 -7.55
CA TRP A 447 -1.17 -35.66 -8.23
C TRP A 447 -0.31 -36.67 -9.00
N ASP A 448 -0.86 -37.81 -9.41
CA ASP A 448 -0.21 -38.63 -10.44
C ASP A 448 -0.49 -38.07 -11.85
N THR A 449 0.45 -38.28 -12.78
CA THR A 449 0.37 -37.69 -14.13
C THR A 449 -0.85 -38.21 -14.89
N LEU A 450 -1.23 -39.48 -14.70
CA LEU A 450 -2.40 -40.06 -15.37
C LEU A 450 -3.69 -39.35 -14.95
N SER A 451 -3.88 -39.10 -13.66
CA SER A 451 -5.03 -38.37 -13.13
C SER A 451 -5.03 -36.91 -13.58
N ALA A 452 -3.88 -36.24 -13.57
CA ALA A 452 -3.77 -34.85 -14.00
C ALA A 452 -4.07 -34.69 -15.51
N ASP A 453 -3.52 -35.57 -16.35
CA ASP A 453 -3.77 -35.58 -17.79
C ASP A 453 -5.26 -35.87 -18.10
N ALA A 454 -5.87 -36.81 -17.38
CA ALA A 454 -7.28 -37.13 -17.52
C ALA A 454 -8.18 -35.95 -17.11
N ALA A 455 -7.92 -35.31 -15.96
CA ALA A 455 -8.65 -34.11 -15.54
C ALA A 455 -8.46 -32.96 -16.53
N PHE A 456 -7.24 -32.74 -17.03
CA PHE A 456 -6.99 -31.71 -18.03
C PHE A 456 -7.75 -31.98 -19.34
N ALA A 457 -7.76 -33.22 -19.82
CA ALA A 457 -8.51 -33.60 -21.01
C ALA A 457 -10.02 -33.33 -20.85
N SER A 458 -10.61 -33.76 -19.73
CA SER A 458 -12.02 -33.51 -19.43
C SER A 458 -12.34 -32.03 -19.24
N TYR A 459 -11.41 -31.25 -18.65
CA TYR A 459 -11.53 -29.80 -18.54
C TYR A 459 -11.57 -29.14 -19.94
N VAL A 460 -10.66 -29.50 -20.85
CA VAL A 460 -10.65 -28.97 -22.23
C VAL A 460 -11.96 -29.27 -22.94
N GLN A 461 -12.50 -30.49 -22.77
CA GLN A 461 -13.80 -30.86 -23.32
C GLN A 461 -14.94 -29.98 -22.76
N ARG A 462 -15.02 -29.81 -21.44
CA ARG A 462 -16.04 -28.94 -20.81
C ARG A 462 -15.94 -27.50 -21.30
N ARG A 463 -14.72 -26.96 -21.46
CA ARG A 463 -14.49 -25.62 -22.03
C ARG A 463 -15.04 -25.49 -23.44
N ASN A 464 -14.89 -26.55 -24.25
CA ASN A 464 -15.46 -26.64 -25.60
C ASN A 464 -16.99 -26.69 -25.58
N GLU A 465 -17.59 -27.35 -24.58
CA GLU A 465 -19.03 -27.40 -24.34
C GLU A 465 -19.61 -26.08 -23.77
N GLY A 466 -18.75 -25.10 -23.48
CA GLY A 466 -19.15 -23.77 -23.05
C GLY A 466 -18.96 -23.48 -21.56
N TYR A 467 -18.36 -24.41 -20.79
CA TYR A 467 -18.04 -24.18 -19.38
C TYR A 467 -17.17 -22.93 -19.18
N ARG A 468 -17.48 -22.15 -18.15
CA ARG A 468 -16.73 -20.97 -17.72
C ARG A 468 -16.53 -21.05 -16.21
N PRO A 469 -15.29 -21.00 -15.70
CA PRO A 469 -15.03 -20.90 -14.27
C PRO A 469 -15.69 -19.67 -13.65
N ASP A 470 -16.18 -19.78 -12.41
CA ASP A 470 -16.73 -18.70 -11.59
C ASP A 470 -15.70 -18.10 -10.61
N TRP A 471 -14.41 -18.34 -10.85
CA TRP A 471 -13.29 -17.81 -10.07
C TRP A 471 -12.16 -17.31 -10.99
N TYR A 472 -11.22 -16.57 -10.39
CA TYR A 472 -9.98 -16.15 -11.03
C TYR A 472 -8.85 -17.05 -10.60
N ASN A 473 -7.88 -17.23 -11.49
CA ASN A 473 -6.71 -18.05 -11.24
C ASN A 473 -5.45 -17.21 -11.18
N ASP A 474 -4.60 -17.54 -10.22
CA ASP A 474 -3.29 -16.92 -10.07
C ASP A 474 -2.24 -17.61 -10.94
N ALA A 475 -1.17 -16.88 -11.23
CA ALA A 475 -0.04 -17.39 -12.01
C ALA A 475 0.52 -18.70 -11.45
N ALA A 476 0.57 -18.83 -10.12
CA ALA A 476 1.09 -19.99 -9.43
C ALA A 476 0.25 -21.26 -9.69
N GLU A 477 -1.06 -21.15 -9.81
CA GLU A 477 -1.96 -22.29 -10.06
C GLU A 477 -1.73 -22.88 -11.46
N PHE A 478 -1.69 -22.00 -12.47
CA PHE A 478 -1.36 -22.37 -13.84
C PHE A 478 0.03 -23.02 -13.95
N MET A 479 1.03 -22.47 -13.25
CA MET A 479 2.37 -23.05 -13.18
C MET A 479 2.36 -24.46 -12.59
N ARG A 480 1.69 -24.65 -11.43
CA ARG A 480 1.63 -25.96 -10.74
C ARG A 480 0.99 -27.03 -11.62
N VAL A 481 -0.10 -26.70 -12.32
CA VAL A 481 -0.74 -27.60 -13.29
C VAL A 481 0.21 -27.94 -14.43
N GLY A 482 0.79 -26.93 -15.09
CA GLY A 482 1.66 -27.17 -16.25
C GLY A 482 2.92 -27.99 -15.93
N LYS A 483 3.45 -27.92 -14.69
CA LYS A 483 4.56 -28.78 -14.24
C LYS A 483 4.19 -30.26 -14.09
N ARG A 484 2.91 -30.56 -13.80
CA ARG A 484 2.43 -31.94 -13.57
C ARG A 484 2.08 -32.68 -14.85
N LEU A 485 1.57 -31.96 -15.86
CA LEU A 485 1.07 -32.53 -17.10
C LEU A 485 2.16 -33.25 -17.90
N SER A 486 1.76 -34.26 -18.67
CA SER A 486 2.67 -34.94 -19.60
C SER A 486 3.22 -33.98 -20.67
N ARG A 487 4.50 -34.16 -21.00
CA ARG A 487 5.17 -33.41 -22.07
C ARG A 487 4.44 -33.63 -23.40
N GLY A 488 4.11 -32.54 -24.08
CA GLY A 488 3.44 -32.51 -25.37
C GLY A 488 1.92 -32.53 -25.31
N LEU A 489 1.30 -32.77 -24.14
CA LEU A 489 -0.17 -32.85 -24.02
C LEU A 489 -0.85 -31.51 -24.35
N VAL A 490 -0.36 -30.41 -23.77
CA VAL A 490 -0.91 -29.07 -24.07
C VAL A 490 -0.68 -28.74 -25.55
N THR A 491 0.50 -29.09 -26.09
CA THR A 491 0.82 -28.89 -27.51
C THR A 491 -0.13 -29.65 -28.44
N SER A 492 -0.55 -30.87 -28.09
CA SER A 492 -1.50 -31.63 -28.93
C SER A 492 -2.86 -30.93 -29.02
N TYR A 493 -3.37 -30.37 -27.92
CA TYR A 493 -4.63 -29.62 -27.94
C TYR A 493 -4.52 -28.26 -28.65
N LEU A 494 -3.40 -27.56 -28.49
CA LEU A 494 -3.16 -26.32 -29.24
C LEU A 494 -3.07 -26.56 -30.76
N SER A 495 -2.57 -27.73 -31.16
CA SER A 495 -2.43 -28.12 -32.57
C SER A 495 -3.67 -28.78 -33.16
N ASP A 496 -4.69 -29.08 -32.35
CA ASP A 496 -5.89 -29.78 -32.78
C ASP A 496 -6.76 -28.90 -33.68
N ALA A 497 -7.04 -29.34 -34.91
CA ALA A 497 -7.84 -28.57 -35.86
C ALA A 497 -9.33 -28.50 -35.49
N GLU A 498 -9.84 -29.46 -34.71
CA GLU A 498 -11.26 -29.51 -34.33
C GLU A 498 -11.59 -28.56 -33.16
N LEU A 499 -10.58 -28.19 -32.37
CA LEU A 499 -10.77 -27.29 -31.23
C LEU A 499 -10.91 -25.82 -31.67
N PRO A 500 -11.94 -25.10 -31.19
CA PRO A 500 -12.09 -23.67 -31.45
C PRO A 500 -10.92 -22.85 -30.91
N THR A 501 -10.55 -21.80 -31.64
CA THR A 501 -9.45 -20.88 -31.25
C THR A 501 -9.63 -20.29 -29.86
N GLY A 502 -10.87 -19.92 -29.48
CA GLY A 502 -11.18 -19.42 -28.13
C GLY A 502 -10.87 -20.41 -27.00
N VAL A 503 -11.02 -21.73 -27.24
CA VAL A 503 -10.63 -22.77 -26.25
C VAL A 503 -9.11 -22.85 -26.17
N LYS A 504 -8.42 -22.90 -27.31
CA LYS A 504 -6.95 -22.96 -27.36
C LYS A 504 -6.30 -21.77 -26.64
N VAL A 505 -6.83 -20.57 -26.89
CA VAL A 505 -6.34 -19.34 -26.27
C VAL A 505 -6.55 -19.35 -24.75
N SER A 506 -7.60 -20.01 -24.25
CA SER A 506 -7.81 -20.17 -22.81
C SER A 506 -6.80 -21.11 -22.11
N LEU A 507 -6.01 -21.87 -22.87
CA LEU A 507 -4.94 -22.72 -22.34
C LEU A 507 -3.59 -21.99 -22.28
N LEU A 508 -3.46 -20.82 -22.92
CA LEU A 508 -2.21 -20.05 -22.95
C LEU A 508 -1.70 -19.61 -21.57
N PRO A 509 -2.53 -19.27 -20.56
CA PRO A 509 -2.02 -18.99 -19.22
C PRO A 509 -1.18 -20.13 -18.63
N ILE A 510 -1.58 -21.39 -18.84
CA ILE A 510 -0.80 -22.58 -18.42
C ILE A 510 0.55 -22.58 -19.13
N VAL A 511 0.56 -22.34 -20.44
CA VAL A 511 1.77 -22.29 -21.27
C VAL A 511 2.75 -21.23 -20.78
N VAL A 512 2.23 -20.03 -20.47
CA VAL A 512 3.01 -18.88 -20.01
C VAL A 512 3.61 -19.13 -18.64
N HIS A 513 2.77 -19.43 -17.64
CA HIS A 513 3.22 -19.52 -16.26
C HIS A 513 4.04 -20.79 -15.97
N ALA A 514 3.76 -21.91 -16.66
CA ALA A 514 4.60 -23.10 -16.58
C ALA A 514 5.80 -23.09 -17.54
N ARG A 515 5.96 -22.02 -18.36
CA ARG A 515 7.04 -21.84 -19.35
C ARG A 515 7.22 -23.06 -20.28
N LEU A 516 6.11 -23.54 -20.85
CA LEU A 516 6.09 -24.72 -21.72
C LEU A 516 6.63 -24.39 -23.12
N THR A 517 7.96 -24.38 -23.28
CA THR A 517 8.65 -24.02 -24.52
C THR A 517 8.33 -24.94 -25.70
N GLU A 518 7.92 -26.18 -25.44
CA GLU A 518 7.45 -27.12 -26.46
C GLU A 518 6.15 -26.69 -27.17
N CYS A 519 5.39 -25.77 -26.58
CA CYS A 519 4.18 -25.21 -27.19
C CYS A 519 4.48 -24.08 -28.18
N ALA A 520 5.73 -23.58 -28.26
CA ALA A 520 6.07 -22.36 -29.00
C ALA A 520 5.65 -22.40 -30.48
N THR A 521 5.87 -23.53 -31.15
CA THR A 521 5.44 -23.72 -32.55
C THR A 521 3.93 -23.70 -32.70
N ALA A 522 3.18 -24.34 -31.79
CA ALA A 522 1.72 -24.35 -31.84
C ALA A 522 1.14 -22.96 -31.59
N VAL A 523 1.67 -22.22 -30.61
CA VAL A 523 1.24 -20.83 -30.33
C VAL A 523 1.60 -19.90 -31.50
N PHE A 524 2.77 -20.07 -32.12
CA PHE A 524 3.15 -19.28 -33.30
C PHE A 524 2.22 -19.52 -34.50
N ASN A 525 1.73 -20.75 -34.67
CA ASN A 525 0.73 -21.07 -35.69
C ASN A 525 -0.62 -20.42 -35.40
N LEU A 526 -1.05 -20.38 -34.12
CA LEU A 526 -2.27 -19.66 -33.71
C LEU A 526 -2.16 -18.16 -33.98
N PHE A 527 -1.00 -17.58 -33.68
CA PHE A 527 -0.71 -16.19 -34.02
C PHE A 527 -0.74 -15.93 -35.54
N SER A 528 -0.21 -16.87 -36.33
CA SER A 528 -0.11 -16.72 -37.79
C SER A 528 -1.38 -17.11 -38.55
N ASP A 529 -2.44 -17.56 -37.86
CA ASP A 529 -3.71 -17.92 -38.48
C ASP A 529 -4.44 -16.66 -38.98
N SER A 530 -4.79 -16.66 -40.28
CA SER A 530 -5.52 -15.57 -40.92
C SER A 530 -6.95 -15.42 -40.41
N ASN A 531 -7.51 -16.45 -39.79
CA ASN A 531 -8.86 -16.45 -39.25
C ASN A 531 -8.93 -16.03 -37.77
N ALA A 532 -7.78 -15.87 -37.10
CA ALA A 532 -7.75 -15.45 -35.70
C ALA A 532 -8.20 -14.00 -35.54
N SER A 533 -9.04 -13.75 -34.54
CA SER A 533 -9.43 -12.39 -34.15
C SER A 533 -8.24 -11.63 -33.55
N SER A 534 -8.29 -10.29 -33.57
CA SER A 534 -7.21 -9.46 -32.99
C SER A 534 -6.96 -9.75 -31.51
N ARG A 535 -7.99 -10.15 -30.75
CA ARG A 535 -7.86 -10.56 -29.34
C ARG A 535 -7.09 -11.87 -29.19
N GLU A 536 -7.34 -12.84 -30.05
CA GLU A 536 -6.64 -14.13 -30.03
C GLU A 536 -5.18 -13.99 -30.46
N GLN A 537 -4.91 -13.14 -31.46
CA GLN A 537 -3.55 -12.78 -31.86
C GLN A 537 -2.78 -12.09 -30.73
N LEU A 538 -3.43 -11.18 -29.99
CA LEU A 538 -2.85 -10.50 -28.83
C LEU A 538 -2.42 -11.51 -27.76
N LEU A 539 -3.34 -12.36 -27.32
CA LEU A 539 -3.06 -13.37 -26.29
C LEU A 539 -1.98 -14.38 -26.74
N ALA A 540 -1.91 -14.72 -28.03
CA ALA A 540 -0.85 -15.55 -28.57
C ALA A 540 0.52 -14.84 -28.56
N LEU A 541 0.58 -13.54 -28.87
CA LEU A 541 1.80 -12.74 -28.79
C LEU A 541 2.30 -12.60 -27.35
N ASP A 542 1.39 -12.31 -26.41
CA ASP A 542 1.71 -12.25 -24.98
C ASP A 542 2.30 -13.58 -24.50
N ALA A 543 1.73 -14.70 -24.96
CA ALA A 543 2.27 -16.01 -24.65
C ALA A 543 3.66 -16.24 -25.27
N LEU A 544 3.86 -15.82 -26.52
CA LEU A 544 5.15 -15.92 -27.22
C LEU A 544 6.25 -15.09 -26.54
N ALA A 545 5.93 -14.01 -25.82
CA ALA A 545 6.93 -13.28 -25.05
C ALA A 545 7.66 -14.16 -24.01
N ALA A 546 6.93 -15.10 -23.41
CA ALA A 546 7.49 -16.04 -22.44
C ALA A 546 8.22 -17.23 -23.08
N ILE A 547 7.71 -17.77 -24.21
CA ILE A 547 8.17 -19.08 -24.72
C ILE A 547 8.77 -19.09 -26.14
N ALA A 548 8.75 -17.98 -26.90
CA ALA A 548 9.19 -17.96 -28.29
C ALA A 548 10.68 -18.29 -28.47
N THR A 549 10.98 -19.09 -29.50
CA THR A 549 12.36 -19.39 -29.91
C THR A 549 13.04 -18.18 -30.59
N PRO A 550 14.38 -18.12 -30.65
CA PRO A 550 15.08 -17.04 -31.35
C PRO A 550 14.64 -16.83 -32.80
N GLU A 551 14.37 -17.92 -33.53
CA GLU A 551 13.90 -17.88 -34.92
C GLU A 551 12.49 -17.26 -35.01
N GLN A 552 11.61 -17.61 -34.07
CA GLN A 552 10.25 -17.05 -34.01
C GLN A 552 10.27 -15.58 -33.61
N ARG A 553 11.13 -15.19 -32.66
CA ARG A 553 11.33 -13.76 -32.32
C ARG A 553 11.81 -12.96 -33.54
N MET A 554 12.71 -13.52 -34.34
CA MET A 554 13.15 -12.90 -35.59
C MET A 554 12.02 -12.79 -36.62
N ALA A 555 11.16 -13.81 -36.72
CA ALA A 555 9.98 -13.77 -37.59
C ALA A 555 8.96 -12.71 -37.14
N ILE A 556 8.71 -12.58 -35.83
CA ILE A 556 7.85 -11.52 -35.26
C ILE A 556 8.46 -10.15 -35.53
N LYS A 557 9.77 -9.97 -35.29
CA LYS A 557 10.49 -8.73 -35.63
C LYS A 557 10.34 -8.36 -37.10
N THR A 558 10.46 -9.33 -38.00
CA THR A 558 10.29 -9.10 -39.44
C THR A 558 8.87 -8.60 -39.77
N LYS A 559 7.83 -9.22 -39.18
CA LYS A 559 6.43 -8.79 -39.32
C LYS A 559 6.17 -7.40 -38.70
N LEU A 560 6.83 -7.10 -37.58
CA LEU A 560 6.74 -5.81 -36.90
C LEU A 560 7.26 -4.68 -37.79
N LEU A 561 8.46 -4.85 -38.36
CA LEU A 561 9.09 -3.86 -39.23
C LEU A 561 8.39 -3.72 -40.60
N SER A 562 7.61 -4.71 -41.03
CA SER A 562 6.83 -4.65 -42.26
C SER A 562 5.45 -3.99 -42.10
N ALA A 563 5.16 -3.38 -40.94
CA ALA A 563 3.84 -2.78 -40.63
C ALA A 563 2.66 -3.76 -40.78
N TRP A 564 2.87 -5.04 -40.42
CA TRP A 564 1.83 -6.07 -40.53
C TRP A 564 0.69 -5.89 -39.50
N PHE A 565 0.98 -5.25 -38.36
CA PHE A 565 0.04 -5.10 -37.25
C PHE A 565 -0.86 -3.86 -37.39
N PRO A 566 -2.19 -4.01 -37.30
CA PRO A 566 -3.12 -2.90 -37.53
C PRO A 566 -3.42 -2.03 -36.29
N SER A 567 -3.03 -2.45 -35.08
CA SER A 567 -3.37 -1.74 -33.84
C SER A 567 -2.18 -1.60 -32.89
N ASN A 568 -2.20 -0.54 -32.06
CA ASN A 568 -1.17 -0.31 -31.04
C ASN A 568 -1.03 -1.48 -30.06
N ALA A 569 -2.13 -2.15 -29.68
CA ALA A 569 -2.09 -3.32 -28.79
C ALA A 569 -1.27 -4.48 -29.37
N LEU A 570 -1.44 -4.78 -30.66
CA LEU A 570 -0.68 -5.84 -31.32
C LEU A 570 0.79 -5.44 -31.54
N ILE A 571 1.06 -4.17 -31.84
CA ILE A 571 2.44 -3.66 -31.94
C ILE A 571 3.15 -3.76 -30.59
N ALA A 572 2.46 -3.38 -29.50
CA ALA A 572 2.96 -3.44 -28.13
C ALA A 572 3.30 -4.89 -27.73
N ALA A 573 2.36 -5.83 -27.90
CA ALA A 573 2.61 -7.23 -27.58
C ALA A 573 3.74 -7.85 -28.44
N ALA A 574 3.82 -7.49 -29.73
CA ALA A 574 4.91 -7.93 -30.60
C ALA A 574 6.28 -7.36 -30.16
N LEU A 575 6.33 -6.10 -29.71
CA LEU A 575 7.54 -5.50 -29.13
C LEU A 575 8.00 -6.25 -27.88
N THR A 576 7.07 -6.55 -26.96
CA THR A 576 7.36 -7.33 -25.76
C THR A 576 7.85 -8.74 -26.12
N ALA A 577 7.27 -9.38 -27.14
CA ALA A 577 7.70 -10.71 -27.58
C ALA A 577 9.10 -10.75 -28.23
N VAL A 578 9.46 -9.72 -28.99
CA VAL A 578 10.81 -9.58 -29.57
C VAL A 578 11.84 -9.28 -28.48
N GLY A 579 11.49 -8.39 -27.55
CA GLY A 579 12.34 -7.91 -26.47
C GLY A 579 13.30 -6.80 -26.89
N ALA A 580 13.61 -5.89 -25.96
CA ALA A 580 14.38 -4.67 -26.22
C ALA A 580 15.83 -4.93 -26.69
N GLU A 581 16.45 -6.05 -26.29
CA GLU A 581 17.84 -6.36 -26.67
C GLU A 581 18.02 -6.69 -28.15
N SER A 582 16.95 -7.15 -28.82
CA SER A 582 17.01 -7.56 -30.23
C SER A 582 16.75 -6.40 -31.20
N LEU A 583 16.46 -5.19 -30.69
CA LEU A 583 16.03 -4.04 -31.47
C LEU A 583 17.04 -2.89 -31.38
N THR A 584 17.36 -2.27 -32.51
CA THR A 584 18.18 -1.05 -32.54
C THR A 584 17.30 0.20 -32.33
N ALA A 585 17.94 1.33 -31.99
CA ALA A 585 17.24 2.62 -31.87
C ALA A 585 16.46 2.99 -33.14
N THR A 586 17.02 2.69 -34.32
CA THR A 586 16.37 2.97 -35.61
C THR A 586 15.14 2.09 -35.85
N GLU A 587 15.21 0.81 -35.47
CA GLU A 587 14.10 -0.14 -35.61
C GLU A 587 12.96 0.19 -34.63
N LEU A 588 13.29 0.60 -33.40
CA LEU A 588 12.33 1.09 -32.41
C LEU A 588 11.64 2.37 -32.90
N ALA A 589 12.40 3.35 -33.40
CA ALA A 589 11.84 4.59 -33.95
C ALA A 589 10.93 4.32 -35.15
N GLN A 590 11.33 3.41 -36.05
CA GLN A 590 10.48 2.96 -37.16
C GLN A 590 9.16 2.35 -36.66
N THR A 591 9.21 1.55 -35.60
CA THR A 591 8.02 0.93 -35.00
C THR A 591 7.11 1.98 -34.36
N PHE A 592 7.68 2.94 -33.61
CA PHE A 592 6.92 4.03 -33.00
C PHE A 592 6.21 4.88 -34.06
N MET A 593 6.84 5.09 -35.20
CA MET A 593 6.24 5.81 -36.34
C MET A 593 5.00 5.12 -36.92
N MET A 594 4.85 3.80 -36.76
CA MET A 594 3.68 3.03 -37.22
C MET A 594 2.50 3.08 -36.24
N THR A 595 2.69 3.61 -35.03
CA THR A 595 1.63 3.66 -33.99
C THR A 595 0.68 4.84 -34.18
N GLY A 596 -0.57 4.65 -33.76
CA GLY A 596 -1.58 5.70 -33.63
C GLY A 596 -1.52 6.42 -32.28
N SER A 597 -2.43 7.38 -32.07
CA SER A 597 -2.66 8.02 -30.77
C SER A 597 -3.37 7.07 -29.81
N GLU A 598 -3.14 7.23 -28.51
CA GLU A 598 -3.76 6.43 -27.44
C GLU A 598 -4.68 7.30 -26.58
N ASP A 599 -5.76 6.69 -26.09
CA ASP A 599 -6.75 7.33 -25.22
C ASP A 599 -6.16 7.45 -23.80
N GLU A 600 -5.52 8.59 -23.56
CA GLU A 600 -5.20 9.13 -22.23
C GLU A 600 -4.10 8.46 -21.36
N TYR A 601 -3.69 9.23 -20.35
CA TYR A 601 -2.44 9.30 -19.59
C TYR A 601 -1.73 7.96 -19.32
N GLY A 602 -0.61 7.68 -20.02
CA GLY A 602 0.38 6.66 -19.62
C GLY A 602 -0.11 5.20 -19.51
N HIS A 603 -1.39 4.93 -19.73
CA HIS A 603 -2.04 3.62 -19.59
C HIS A 603 -2.41 2.98 -20.93
N GLY A 604 -2.11 3.65 -22.05
CA GLY A 604 -2.26 3.07 -23.36
C GLY A 604 -1.31 1.88 -23.57
N PRO A 605 -1.63 0.98 -24.52
CA PRO A 605 -0.91 -0.29 -24.69
C PRO A 605 0.57 -0.11 -24.98
N MET A 606 0.95 0.90 -25.79
CA MET A 606 2.37 1.18 -26.07
C MET A 606 3.08 1.75 -24.84
N ALA A 607 2.44 2.70 -24.15
CA ALA A 607 3.01 3.28 -22.94
C ALA A 607 3.26 2.22 -21.86
N SER A 608 2.27 1.33 -21.65
CA SER A 608 2.36 0.23 -20.70
C SER A 608 3.46 -0.77 -21.08
N ALA A 609 3.52 -1.21 -22.35
CA ALA A 609 4.53 -2.18 -22.77
C ALA A 609 5.96 -1.67 -22.62
N ILE A 610 6.19 -0.38 -22.88
CA ILE A 610 7.51 0.22 -22.65
C ILE A 610 7.79 0.31 -21.14
N SER A 611 6.92 0.95 -20.38
CA SER A 611 7.20 1.27 -18.98
C SER A 611 7.18 0.06 -18.05
N GLN A 612 6.29 -0.91 -18.27
CA GLN A 612 6.07 -2.05 -17.38
C GLN A 612 6.77 -3.33 -17.84
N ASP A 613 6.87 -3.60 -19.15
CA ASP A 613 7.41 -4.87 -19.64
C ASP A 613 8.87 -4.76 -20.10
N LEU A 614 9.18 -3.75 -20.92
CA LEU A 614 10.51 -3.60 -21.53
C LEU A 614 11.53 -2.98 -20.55
N LEU A 615 11.24 -1.82 -19.97
CA LEU A 615 12.18 -1.08 -19.11
C LEU A 615 12.76 -1.90 -17.95
N PRO A 616 11.99 -2.73 -17.21
CA PRO A 616 12.56 -3.50 -16.10
C PRO A 616 13.67 -4.48 -16.52
N THR A 617 13.61 -4.98 -17.75
CA THR A 617 14.53 -6.02 -18.27
C THR A 617 15.68 -5.46 -19.11
N THR A 618 15.74 -4.16 -19.36
CA THR A 618 16.78 -3.57 -20.23
C THR A 618 18.19 -3.59 -19.62
N THR A 619 19.19 -3.82 -20.46
CA THR A 619 20.61 -3.53 -20.20
C THR A 619 20.91 -2.07 -20.50
N VAL A 620 22.11 -1.59 -20.15
CA VAL A 620 22.54 -0.22 -20.47
C VAL A 620 22.45 0.07 -21.98
N GLN A 621 22.77 -0.92 -22.83
CA GLN A 621 22.73 -0.77 -24.28
C GLN A 621 21.29 -0.66 -24.81
N SER A 622 20.38 -1.53 -24.36
CA SER A 622 18.99 -1.50 -24.83
C SER A 622 18.18 -0.35 -24.21
N ALA A 623 18.46 0.04 -22.97
CA ALA A 623 17.87 1.24 -22.35
C ALA A 623 18.30 2.50 -23.11
N ASN A 624 19.58 2.59 -23.53
CA ASN A 624 20.06 3.70 -24.33
C ASN A 624 19.41 3.72 -25.72
N ALA A 625 19.34 2.57 -26.41
CA ALA A 625 18.69 2.47 -27.71
C ALA A 625 17.20 2.86 -27.66
N LEU A 626 16.50 2.50 -26.57
CA LEU A 626 15.12 2.86 -26.33
C LEU A 626 14.96 4.36 -26.08
N LEU A 627 15.81 4.96 -25.25
CA LEU A 627 15.80 6.40 -25.02
C LEU A 627 16.10 7.18 -26.30
N GLU A 628 17.10 6.75 -27.08
CA GLU A 628 17.41 7.32 -28.40
C GLU A 628 16.22 7.25 -29.35
N ALA A 629 15.53 6.11 -29.40
CA ALA A 629 14.34 5.93 -30.24
C ALA A 629 13.17 6.82 -29.81
N VAL A 630 12.93 6.94 -28.50
CA VAL A 630 11.91 7.81 -27.92
C VAL A 630 12.21 9.26 -28.27
N VAL A 631 13.44 9.72 -28.02
CA VAL A 631 13.88 11.09 -28.34
C VAL A 631 13.77 11.39 -29.84
N ALA A 632 14.20 10.46 -30.69
CA ALA A 632 14.10 10.60 -32.15
C ALA A 632 12.65 10.63 -32.66
N SER A 633 11.71 10.05 -31.90
CA SER A 633 10.29 9.95 -32.27
C SER A 633 9.41 11.03 -31.61
N LEU A 634 10.01 11.95 -30.85
CA LEU A 634 9.28 13.05 -30.24
C LEU A 634 8.59 13.91 -31.31
N PRO A 635 7.34 14.35 -31.08
CA PRO A 635 6.64 15.20 -32.03
C PRO A 635 7.41 16.52 -32.24
N VAL A 636 7.67 16.86 -33.51
CA VAL A 636 8.37 18.10 -33.88
C VAL A 636 7.56 19.30 -33.40
N GLN A 637 8.14 20.10 -32.52
CA GLN A 637 7.55 21.35 -32.06
C GLN A 637 7.70 22.41 -33.15
N ASN A 638 6.60 22.76 -33.82
CA ASN A 638 6.55 23.94 -34.67
C ASN A 638 6.32 25.17 -33.79
N ASP A 639 7.01 26.28 -34.06
CA ASP A 639 6.85 27.57 -33.34
C ASP A 639 5.40 28.10 -33.36
N ALA A 640 4.56 27.61 -34.29
CA ALA A 640 3.14 27.94 -34.39
C ALA A 640 2.23 27.12 -33.43
N THR A 641 2.76 26.07 -32.83
CA THR A 641 2.08 25.18 -31.87
C THR A 641 2.94 25.08 -30.62
N GLU A 642 3.17 26.21 -29.93
CA GLU A 642 3.55 26.13 -28.52
C GLU A 642 2.51 25.26 -27.83
N PHE A 643 2.97 24.24 -27.10
CA PHE A 643 2.11 23.38 -26.30
C PHE A 643 1.28 24.25 -25.36
N ASN A 644 0.04 24.51 -25.77
CA ASN A 644 -0.75 25.55 -25.17
C ASN A 644 -0.97 25.18 -23.70
N LYS A 645 -0.61 26.10 -22.80
CA LYS A 645 -0.53 25.85 -21.36
C LYS A 645 -1.89 25.48 -20.73
N TYR A 646 -2.98 25.71 -21.47
CA TYR A 646 -4.36 25.51 -21.03
C TYR A 646 -5.27 25.08 -22.19
N HIS A 647 -5.17 23.82 -22.63
CA HIS A 647 -5.97 23.17 -23.70
C HIS A 647 -5.44 23.31 -25.13
N GLY A 648 -5.15 22.16 -25.74
CA GLY A 648 -4.88 21.97 -27.16
C GLY A 648 -5.06 20.50 -27.54
N PRO A 649 -5.36 20.18 -28.82
CA PRO A 649 -5.44 18.79 -29.28
C PRO A 649 -4.08 18.09 -29.09
N LYS A 650 -4.11 16.86 -28.56
CA LYS A 650 -2.88 16.08 -28.35
C LYS A 650 -2.15 15.87 -29.69
N PRO A 651 -0.82 16.01 -29.74
CA PRO A 651 -0.09 15.64 -30.94
C PRO A 651 -0.28 14.15 -31.22
N PRO A 652 -0.19 13.72 -32.49
CA PRO A 652 -0.20 12.30 -32.80
C PRO A 652 0.92 11.59 -32.05
N ARG A 653 0.63 10.42 -31.47
CA ARG A 653 1.56 9.63 -30.63
C ARG A 653 2.03 10.34 -29.35
N ALA A 654 1.15 11.12 -28.72
CA ALA A 654 1.43 11.78 -27.46
C ALA A 654 1.91 10.82 -26.35
N TRP A 655 1.55 9.52 -26.41
CA TRP A 655 2.02 8.48 -25.48
C TRP A 655 3.56 8.41 -25.35
N ILE A 656 4.32 8.85 -26.38
CA ILE A 656 5.79 8.93 -26.35
C ILE A 656 6.26 9.93 -25.27
N LEU A 657 5.48 10.99 -25.01
CA LEU A 657 5.79 11.98 -23.97
C LEU A 657 5.59 11.40 -22.57
N ASP A 658 4.64 10.47 -22.39
CA ASP A 658 4.36 9.81 -21.11
C ASP A 658 5.49 8.83 -20.74
N VAL A 659 6.08 8.13 -21.71
CA VAL A 659 7.18 7.16 -21.42
C VAL A 659 8.55 7.81 -21.30
N LEU A 660 8.74 9.03 -21.81
CA LEU A 660 10.05 9.71 -21.84
C LEU A 660 10.69 9.84 -20.44
N PRO A 661 9.98 10.28 -19.38
CA PRO A 661 10.54 10.34 -18.03
C PRO A 661 10.99 8.96 -17.52
N ALA A 662 10.17 7.93 -17.71
CA ALA A 662 10.47 6.57 -17.26
C ALA A 662 11.71 5.98 -17.96
N CYS A 663 11.86 6.21 -19.27
CA CYS A 663 13.04 5.78 -20.02
C CYS A 663 14.32 6.45 -19.52
N LEU A 664 14.27 7.76 -19.23
CA LEU A 664 15.42 8.48 -18.68
C LEU A 664 15.76 7.96 -17.28
N GLU A 665 14.75 7.83 -16.41
CA GLU A 665 14.93 7.33 -15.04
C GLU A 665 15.59 5.94 -15.03
N ARG A 666 15.09 5.04 -15.88
CA ARG A 666 15.61 3.68 -15.97
C ARG A 666 17.08 3.68 -16.37
N LEU A 667 17.46 4.44 -17.40
CA LEU A 667 18.85 4.52 -17.84
C LEU A 667 19.77 5.10 -16.76
N LEU A 668 19.33 6.15 -16.05
CA LEU A 668 20.09 6.71 -14.93
C LEU A 668 20.28 5.70 -13.80
N SER A 669 19.24 4.93 -13.45
CA SER A 669 19.30 3.94 -12.37
C SER A 669 20.31 2.80 -12.59
N ILE A 670 20.68 2.52 -13.85
CA ILE A 670 21.58 1.42 -14.22
C ILE A 670 22.98 1.90 -14.66
N LEU A 671 23.16 3.20 -14.88
CA LEU A 671 24.45 3.77 -15.26
C LEU A 671 25.38 3.85 -14.04
N ASP A 672 26.68 3.68 -14.28
CA ASP A 672 27.69 3.86 -13.23
C ASP A 672 27.83 5.36 -12.89
N ILE A 673 27.83 5.67 -11.59
CA ILE A 673 28.01 7.03 -11.05
C ILE A 673 29.35 7.62 -11.49
N ALA A 674 30.37 6.77 -11.70
CA ALA A 674 31.70 7.20 -12.16
C ALA A 674 31.79 7.52 -13.67
N THR A 675 30.69 7.49 -14.40
CA THR A 675 30.67 7.77 -15.85
C THR A 675 30.89 9.26 -16.12
N ASP A 676 31.90 9.59 -16.93
CA ASP A 676 32.20 10.97 -17.34
C ASP A 676 31.51 11.40 -18.65
N LYS A 677 31.10 10.44 -19.49
CA LYS A 677 30.44 10.69 -20.79
C LYS A 677 29.05 10.06 -20.82
N TYR A 678 28.03 10.90 -20.82
CA TYR A 678 26.64 10.46 -20.92
C TYR A 678 26.18 10.45 -22.37
N PRO A 679 25.25 9.56 -22.76
CA PRO A 679 24.64 9.57 -24.08
C PRO A 679 23.98 10.91 -24.40
N ALA A 680 24.07 11.35 -25.66
CA ALA A 680 23.43 12.60 -26.10
C ALA A 680 21.91 12.60 -25.87
N ALA A 681 21.27 11.44 -26.08
CA ALA A 681 19.85 11.24 -25.82
C ALA A 681 19.46 11.53 -24.36
N CYS A 682 20.34 11.30 -23.37
CA CYS A 682 20.07 11.67 -21.98
C CYS A 682 19.92 13.18 -21.80
N LEU A 683 20.81 13.96 -22.43
CA LEU A 683 20.80 15.41 -22.34
C LEU A 683 19.56 15.97 -23.06
N GLU A 684 19.27 15.46 -24.25
CA GLU A 684 18.10 15.87 -25.04
C GLU A 684 16.77 15.52 -24.35
N ALA A 685 16.66 14.32 -23.77
CA ALA A 685 15.51 13.89 -23.01
C ALA A 685 15.25 14.81 -21.80
N ALA A 686 16.28 15.11 -21.02
CA ALA A 686 16.17 15.98 -19.86
C ALA A 686 15.75 17.42 -20.24
N VAL A 687 16.28 17.96 -21.36
CA VAL A 687 15.84 19.25 -21.90
C VAL A 687 14.36 19.20 -22.28
N CYS A 688 13.93 18.14 -22.96
CA CYS A 688 12.55 17.98 -23.39
C CYS A 688 11.58 17.89 -22.19
N ILE A 689 11.90 17.09 -21.18
CA ILE A 689 11.10 16.98 -19.94
C ILE A 689 10.97 18.36 -19.27
N GLU A 690 12.05 19.14 -19.18
CA GLU A 690 12.02 20.44 -18.53
C GLU A 690 11.24 21.51 -19.32
N VAL A 691 11.23 21.39 -20.65
CA VAL A 691 10.36 22.20 -21.54
C VAL A 691 8.89 21.83 -21.32
N LEU A 692 8.57 20.54 -21.20
CA LEU A 692 7.19 20.02 -21.08
C LEU A 692 6.62 20.10 -19.65
N ARG A 693 7.45 20.30 -18.62
CA ARG A 693 7.07 20.32 -17.19
C ARG A 693 5.84 21.17 -16.85
N ASN A 694 5.61 22.27 -17.57
CA ASN A 694 4.48 23.17 -17.30
C ASN A 694 3.31 23.00 -18.29
N THR A 695 3.28 21.89 -19.00
CA THR A 695 2.22 21.52 -19.93
C THR A 695 1.37 20.40 -19.32
N TRP A 696 0.11 20.26 -19.73
CA TRP A 696 -0.80 19.21 -19.21
C TRP A 696 -0.45 17.79 -19.70
N TYR A 697 0.71 17.61 -20.33
CA TYR A 697 1.13 16.36 -20.97
C TYR A 697 2.01 15.49 -20.08
N SER A 698 2.27 15.88 -18.83
CA SER A 698 3.01 15.04 -17.87
C SER A 698 2.45 15.22 -16.46
N ASP A 699 1.92 14.14 -15.87
CA ASP A 699 1.53 14.06 -14.45
C ASP A 699 2.58 13.31 -13.60
N HIS A 700 3.78 13.11 -14.15
CA HIS A 700 4.85 12.34 -13.51
C HIS A 700 5.51 13.11 -12.37
N ASP A 701 5.70 12.44 -11.22
CA ASP A 701 6.56 12.93 -10.15
C ASP A 701 8.03 12.86 -10.58
N LEU A 702 8.59 14.02 -10.96
CA LEU A 702 9.98 14.15 -11.40
C LEU A 702 11.00 14.10 -10.24
N LYS A 703 10.56 13.89 -8.99
CA LYS A 703 11.44 13.84 -7.82
C LYS A 703 12.44 12.70 -7.90
N SER A 704 12.02 11.50 -8.33
CA SER A 704 12.94 10.35 -8.47
C SER A 704 14.06 10.65 -9.46
N ILE A 705 13.70 11.17 -10.64
CA ILE A 705 14.67 11.57 -11.68
C ILE A 705 15.61 12.66 -11.15
N HIS A 706 15.08 13.64 -10.41
CA HIS A 706 15.89 14.67 -9.78
C HIS A 706 16.94 14.07 -8.81
N ASP A 707 16.52 13.16 -7.93
CA ASP A 707 17.38 12.51 -6.96
C ASP A 707 18.46 11.64 -7.65
N GLN A 708 18.10 10.93 -8.73
CA GLN A 708 19.05 10.19 -9.56
C GLN A 708 20.09 11.11 -10.20
N ILE A 709 19.67 12.23 -10.82
CA ILE A 709 20.60 13.20 -11.42
C ILE A 709 21.52 13.81 -10.36
N ALA A 710 21.00 14.10 -9.15
CA ALA A 710 21.82 14.58 -8.04
C ALA A 710 22.91 13.56 -7.62
N GLY A 711 22.62 12.27 -7.76
CA GLY A 711 23.58 11.17 -7.57
C GLY A 711 24.70 11.11 -8.61
N HIS A 712 24.57 11.78 -9.76
CA HIS A 712 25.56 11.83 -10.84
C HIS A 712 26.14 13.27 -11.03
N PRO A 713 27.16 13.68 -10.26
CA PRO A 713 27.65 15.06 -10.27
C PRO A 713 28.09 15.56 -11.66
N SER A 714 28.80 14.73 -12.44
CA SER A 714 29.25 15.09 -13.78
C SER A 714 28.07 15.34 -14.73
N LEU A 715 27.03 14.50 -14.68
CA LEU A 715 25.80 14.68 -15.46
C LEU A 715 25.06 15.94 -15.05
N ARG A 716 24.92 16.19 -13.74
CA ARG A 716 24.22 17.37 -13.21
C ARG A 716 24.81 18.66 -13.77
N TRP A 717 26.13 18.78 -13.82
CA TRP A 717 26.80 19.95 -14.39
C TRP A 717 26.70 20.01 -15.92
N GLN A 718 26.80 18.88 -16.63
CA GLN A 718 26.60 18.84 -18.09
C GLN A 718 25.19 19.30 -18.48
N LEU A 719 24.16 18.76 -17.81
CA LEU A 719 22.77 19.16 -17.99
C LEU A 719 22.54 20.63 -17.70
N ALA A 720 23.17 21.15 -16.63
CA ALA A 720 23.06 22.55 -16.30
C ALA A 720 23.55 23.45 -17.45
N THR A 721 24.71 23.12 -18.04
CA THR A 721 25.24 23.81 -19.23
C THR A 721 24.37 23.60 -20.46
N THR A 722 23.82 22.40 -20.69
CA THR A 722 22.90 22.17 -21.83
C THR A 722 21.62 23.00 -21.68
N PHE A 723 21.10 23.15 -20.46
CA PHE A 723 19.91 23.96 -20.20
C PHE A 723 20.16 25.45 -20.50
N THR A 724 21.36 25.99 -20.19
CA THR A 724 21.68 27.39 -20.51
C THR A 724 21.78 27.65 -22.01
N GLN A 725 22.17 26.63 -22.79
CA GLN A 725 22.26 26.71 -24.25
C GLN A 725 20.88 26.58 -24.92
N SER A 726 19.86 26.08 -24.21
CA SER A 726 18.50 25.94 -24.72
C SER A 726 17.68 27.21 -24.47
N SER A 727 17.30 27.91 -25.56
CA SER A 727 16.41 29.07 -25.49
C SER A 727 14.96 28.72 -25.12
N ARG A 728 14.61 27.42 -25.05
CA ARG A 728 13.24 26.93 -24.87
C ARG A 728 12.80 26.87 -23.41
N ILE A 729 13.72 26.94 -22.45
CA ILE A 729 13.38 26.83 -21.02
C ILE A 729 13.19 28.23 -20.42
N SER A 730 11.92 28.60 -20.22
CA SER A 730 11.58 29.89 -19.60
C SER A 730 11.94 29.94 -18.11
N HIS A 731 12.47 31.08 -17.66
CA HIS A 731 12.82 31.36 -16.26
C HIS A 731 13.82 30.35 -15.63
N LEU A 732 14.76 29.82 -16.42
CA LEU A 732 15.69 28.77 -16.00
C LEU A 732 16.43 29.06 -14.69
N THR A 733 16.97 30.27 -14.53
CA THR A 733 17.73 30.67 -13.33
C THR A 733 16.89 30.56 -12.06
N THR A 734 15.65 31.05 -12.09
CA THR A 734 14.71 30.94 -10.96
C THR A 734 14.34 29.48 -10.74
N ARG A 735 14.16 28.69 -11.81
CA ARG A 735 13.78 27.29 -11.69
C ARG A 735 14.84 26.43 -11.00
N MET A 736 16.10 26.54 -11.40
CA MET A 736 17.22 25.77 -10.81
C MET A 736 17.52 26.15 -9.35
N CYS A 737 17.12 27.34 -8.90
CA CYS A 737 17.45 27.83 -7.55
C CYS A 737 16.28 27.70 -6.56
N TRP A 738 15.03 27.71 -7.05
CA TRP A 738 13.83 27.83 -6.21
C TRP A 738 12.71 26.81 -6.51
N SER A 739 12.65 26.27 -7.73
CA SER A 739 11.61 25.30 -8.11
C SER A 739 12.16 23.87 -8.15
N SER A 740 11.30 22.87 -8.32
CA SER A 740 11.68 21.45 -8.43
C SER A 740 12.34 21.09 -9.76
N CYS A 741 13.21 21.93 -10.34
CA CYS A 741 13.89 21.65 -11.62
C CYS A 741 14.66 20.32 -11.55
N LEU A 742 14.86 19.66 -12.70
CA LEU A 742 15.64 18.42 -12.75
C LEU A 742 17.06 18.62 -12.22
N VAL A 743 17.63 19.82 -12.41
CA VAL A 743 18.90 20.24 -11.84
C VAL A 743 18.66 21.39 -10.87
N ASN A 744 19.05 21.21 -9.61
CA ASN A 744 19.04 22.26 -8.61
C ASN A 744 20.43 22.53 -8.06
N PHE A 745 20.64 23.78 -7.64
CA PHE A 745 21.85 24.21 -6.95
C PHE A 745 21.54 24.67 -5.54
N ASP A 746 22.45 24.38 -4.62
CA ASP A 746 22.34 24.72 -3.21
C ASP A 746 23.54 25.50 -2.67
N ALA A 747 23.57 25.72 -1.36
CA ALA A 747 24.65 26.44 -0.69
C ALA A 747 26.03 25.76 -0.84
N ALA A 748 26.09 24.44 -1.02
CA ALA A 748 27.35 23.71 -1.18
C ALA A 748 27.95 23.93 -2.58
N ASP A 749 27.11 24.26 -3.58
CA ASP A 749 27.53 24.50 -4.96
C ASP A 749 28.09 25.91 -5.22
N LEU A 750 27.87 26.84 -4.29
CA LEU A 750 28.28 28.24 -4.42
C LEU A 750 29.74 28.46 -4.82
N PRO A 751 30.74 27.75 -4.26
CA PRO A 751 32.13 27.90 -4.69
C PRO A 751 32.32 27.55 -6.18
N ALA A 752 31.68 26.48 -6.65
CA ALA A 752 31.79 26.02 -8.02
C ALA A 752 31.02 26.91 -9.01
N LEU A 753 29.89 27.49 -8.58
CA LEU A 753 29.15 28.49 -9.36
C LEU A 753 29.94 29.80 -9.46
N THR A 754 30.55 30.25 -8.36
CA THR A 754 31.36 31.48 -8.32
C THR A 754 32.60 31.33 -9.21
N LEU A 755 33.24 30.16 -9.19
CA LEU A 755 34.38 29.88 -10.07
C LEU A 755 33.99 29.99 -11.55
N ARG A 756 32.86 29.41 -11.97
CA ARG A 756 32.37 29.50 -13.37
C ARG A 756 31.90 30.89 -13.75
N ALA A 757 31.27 31.63 -12.85
CA ALA A 757 30.87 33.02 -13.09
C ALA A 757 32.08 33.94 -13.33
N ASN A 758 33.25 33.56 -12.82
CA ASN A 758 34.51 34.30 -12.90
C ASN A 758 35.51 33.70 -13.89
N ASP A 759 35.16 32.60 -14.57
CA ASP A 759 36.03 31.97 -15.55
C ASP A 759 36.07 32.79 -16.84
N GLU A 760 37.23 33.37 -17.16
CA GLU A 760 37.40 34.21 -18.35
C GLU A 760 37.33 33.43 -19.67
N HIS A 761 37.45 32.09 -19.62
CA HIS A 761 37.41 31.24 -20.81
C HIS A 761 35.99 30.88 -21.26
N LEU A 762 34.97 31.15 -20.43
CA LEU A 762 33.56 30.91 -20.78
C LEU A 762 32.93 32.09 -21.55
N PRO A 763 31.95 31.83 -22.44
CA PRO A 763 31.22 32.89 -23.15
C PRO A 763 30.54 33.89 -22.20
N PRO A 764 30.47 35.20 -22.54
CA PRO A 764 29.86 36.21 -21.66
C PRO A 764 28.43 35.90 -21.21
N ALA A 765 27.60 35.35 -22.09
CA ALA A 765 26.22 34.96 -21.78
C ALA A 765 26.15 33.81 -20.75
N GLU A 766 27.08 32.88 -20.82
CA GLU A 766 27.16 31.76 -19.88
C GLU A 766 27.64 32.22 -18.50
N ARG A 767 28.65 33.11 -18.46
CA ARG A 767 29.14 33.71 -17.21
C ARG A 767 28.06 34.51 -16.50
N GLU A 768 27.26 35.27 -17.26
CA GLU A 768 26.15 36.04 -16.70
C GLU A 768 25.08 35.11 -16.12
N PHE A 769 24.77 34.00 -16.78
CA PHE A 769 23.85 33.00 -16.21
C PHE A 769 24.36 32.43 -14.88
N TRP A 770 25.63 31.99 -14.83
CA TRP A 770 26.23 31.45 -13.60
C TRP A 770 26.28 32.49 -12.48
N PHE A 771 26.55 33.75 -12.82
CA PHE A 771 26.48 34.87 -11.88
C PHE A 771 25.06 35.04 -11.30
N GLN A 772 24.02 35.04 -12.15
CA GLN A 772 22.64 35.17 -11.71
C GLN A 772 22.18 33.98 -10.84
N ALA A 773 22.56 32.75 -11.20
CA ALA A 773 22.25 31.55 -10.40
C ALA A 773 22.93 31.60 -9.03
N ALA A 774 24.23 31.93 -8.98
CA ALA A 774 24.98 32.04 -7.72
C ALA A 774 24.43 33.15 -6.82
N LYS A 775 24.06 34.30 -7.41
CA LYS A 775 23.40 35.41 -6.69
C LYS A 775 22.07 34.98 -6.08
N GLU A 776 21.23 34.26 -6.84
CA GLU A 776 19.95 33.75 -6.36
C GLU A 776 20.09 32.79 -5.17
N VAL A 777 21.01 31.82 -5.26
CA VAL A 777 21.32 30.88 -4.17
C VAL A 777 21.85 31.63 -2.93
N ALA A 778 22.80 32.55 -3.13
CA ALA A 778 23.40 33.32 -2.04
C ALA A 778 22.40 34.20 -1.30
N MET A 779 21.43 34.80 -2.02
CA MET A 779 20.40 35.65 -1.43
C MET A 779 19.22 34.87 -0.81
N GLY A 780 19.02 33.61 -1.20
CA GLY A 780 17.84 32.82 -0.82
C GLY A 780 18.06 31.80 0.29
N ARG A 781 19.19 31.09 0.30
CA ARG A 781 19.38 29.86 1.09
C ARG A 781 20.46 29.93 2.18
N LEU A 782 21.10 31.08 2.37
CA LEU A 782 22.18 31.29 3.36
C LEU A 782 21.76 32.14 4.56
N THR A 783 22.47 31.96 5.69
CA THR A 783 22.38 32.88 6.83
C THR A 783 22.91 34.26 6.46
N ARG A 784 22.46 35.32 7.17
CA ARG A 784 22.77 36.72 6.84
C ARG A 784 24.28 37.01 6.70
N ARG A 785 25.12 36.31 7.46
CA ARG A 785 26.58 36.45 7.40
C ARG A 785 27.18 35.72 6.20
N ALA A 786 26.86 34.44 6.03
CA ALA A 786 27.34 33.63 4.91
C ALA A 786 26.89 34.19 3.55
N SER A 787 25.66 34.72 3.46
CA SER A 787 25.12 35.39 2.28
C SER A 787 25.95 36.62 1.89
N LYS A 788 26.35 37.43 2.89
CA LYS A 788 27.17 38.63 2.66
C LYS A 788 28.56 38.27 2.13
N ASP A 789 29.17 37.24 2.71
CA ASP A 789 30.50 36.78 2.31
C ASP A 789 30.49 36.16 0.90
N ALA A 790 29.46 35.36 0.57
CA ALA A 790 29.26 34.80 -0.77
C ALA A 790 29.00 35.86 -1.84
N LEU A 791 28.15 36.87 -1.55
CA LEU A 791 27.90 37.99 -2.46
C LEU A 791 29.15 38.85 -2.68
N ALA A 792 29.99 39.01 -1.66
CA ALA A 792 31.27 39.70 -1.79
C ALA A 792 32.24 38.94 -2.70
N ALA A 793 32.31 37.61 -2.59
CA ALA A 793 33.13 36.77 -3.47
C ALA A 793 32.64 36.78 -4.94
N LEU A 794 31.31 36.84 -5.15
CA LEU A 794 30.69 36.93 -6.47
C LEU A 794 30.95 38.27 -7.18
N ALA A 795 31.15 39.34 -6.42
CA ALA A 795 31.48 40.66 -6.95
C ALA A 795 32.94 40.77 -7.43
N VAL A 796 33.79 39.79 -7.13
CA VAL A 796 35.20 39.74 -7.56
C VAL A 796 35.29 38.97 -8.88
N GLY A 797 35.52 39.66 -10.00
CA GLY A 797 35.62 39.04 -11.33
C GLY A 797 35.51 40.04 -12.49
N PRO A 798 35.41 39.58 -13.75
CA PRO A 798 35.07 40.43 -14.89
C PRO A 798 33.71 41.12 -14.64
N ASP A 799 33.57 42.39 -15.06
CA ASP A 799 32.36 43.21 -14.88
C ASP A 799 31.96 43.53 -13.42
N HIS A 800 32.95 43.58 -12.49
CA HIS A 800 32.75 43.79 -11.06
C HIS A 800 31.85 44.98 -10.67
N THR A 801 31.94 46.12 -11.37
CA THR A 801 31.11 47.31 -11.11
C THR A 801 29.64 47.05 -11.39
N ALA A 802 29.33 46.51 -12.57
CA ALA A 802 27.96 46.19 -12.98
C ALA A 802 27.33 45.12 -12.09
N ARG A 803 28.11 44.11 -11.70
CA ARG A 803 27.67 43.03 -10.79
C ARG A 803 27.38 43.54 -9.38
N ALA A 804 28.23 44.41 -8.83
CA ALA A 804 28.03 45.01 -7.51
C ALA A 804 26.77 45.89 -7.46
N ASP A 805 26.55 46.70 -8.51
CA ASP A 805 25.35 47.54 -8.64
C ASP A 805 24.08 46.68 -8.78
N GLY A 806 24.14 45.60 -9.56
CA GLY A 806 23.04 44.65 -9.70
C GLY A 806 22.67 43.93 -8.39
N ILE A 807 23.67 43.51 -7.59
CA ILE A 807 23.44 42.92 -6.26
C ILE A 807 22.79 43.94 -5.32
N ALA A 808 23.24 45.19 -5.34
CA ALA A 808 22.68 46.25 -4.50
C ALA A 808 21.22 46.57 -4.85
N ALA A 809 20.89 46.64 -6.14
CA ALA A 809 19.53 46.86 -6.63
C ALA A 809 18.56 45.74 -6.20
N ASP A 810 18.97 44.48 -6.32
CA ASP A 810 18.12 43.34 -5.93
C ASP A 810 17.91 43.24 -4.42
N LEU A 811 18.93 43.58 -3.61
CA LEU A 811 18.77 43.66 -2.14
C LEU A 811 17.72 44.71 -1.76
N ALA A 812 17.72 45.86 -2.43
CA ALA A 812 16.73 46.91 -2.23
C ALA A 812 15.32 46.45 -2.66
N ALA A 813 15.21 45.81 -3.83
CA ALA A 813 13.96 45.27 -4.35
C ALA A 813 13.35 44.20 -3.43
N ARG A 814 14.16 43.26 -2.92
CA ARG A 814 13.71 42.24 -1.95
C ARG A 814 13.28 42.82 -0.61
N ALA A 815 13.94 43.88 -0.15
CA ALA A 815 13.54 44.60 1.06
C ALA A 815 12.15 45.25 0.90
N ALA A 816 11.90 45.89 -0.26
CA ALA A 816 10.61 46.45 -0.61
C ALA A 816 9.53 45.36 -0.75
N ALA A 817 9.82 44.24 -1.44
CA ALA A 817 8.91 43.12 -1.60
C ALA A 817 8.53 42.47 -0.26
N ARG A 818 9.46 42.35 0.70
CA ARG A 818 9.15 41.86 2.05
C ARG A 818 8.22 42.80 2.82
N MET A 819 8.34 44.11 2.62
CA MET A 819 7.41 45.08 3.20
C MET A 819 6.01 44.95 2.57
N GLN A 820 5.93 44.85 1.24
CA GLN A 820 4.66 44.61 0.54
C GLN A 820 4.02 43.27 0.91
N GLN A 821 4.79 42.19 1.02
CA GLN A 821 4.26 40.88 1.43
C GLN A 821 3.76 40.91 2.88
N ARG A 822 4.39 41.68 3.77
CA ARG A 822 3.88 41.91 5.13
C ARG A 822 2.57 42.70 5.14
N GLN A 823 2.45 43.71 4.28
CA GLN A 823 1.22 44.48 4.07
C GLN A 823 0.11 43.59 3.50
N TRP A 824 0.37 42.85 2.42
CA TRP A 824 -0.56 41.90 1.82
C TRP A 824 -0.99 40.80 2.81
N LYS A 825 -0.07 40.22 3.58
CA LYS A 825 -0.43 39.25 4.65
C LYS A 825 -1.20 39.90 5.80
N ALA A 826 -1.05 41.20 6.04
CA ALA A 826 -1.85 41.91 7.04
C ALA A 826 -3.25 42.21 6.50
N GLU A 827 -3.36 42.63 5.24
CA GLU A 827 -4.64 42.81 4.52
C GLU A 827 -5.39 41.49 4.35
N LEU A 828 -4.71 40.39 4.03
CA LEU A 828 -5.32 39.05 3.94
C LEU A 828 -5.88 38.63 5.29
N ARG A 829 -5.11 38.78 6.38
CA ARG A 829 -5.59 38.53 7.75
C ARG A 829 -6.74 39.45 8.14
N GLN A 830 -6.77 40.69 7.65
CA GLN A 830 -7.87 41.62 7.87
C GLN A 830 -9.12 41.17 7.09
N ARG A 831 -8.98 40.77 5.83
CA ARG A 831 -10.07 40.21 5.01
C ARG A 831 -10.61 38.91 5.60
N GLU A 832 -9.76 38.02 6.10
CA GLU A 832 -10.16 36.80 6.80
C GLU A 832 -10.96 37.12 8.07
N ARG A 833 -10.51 38.11 8.87
CA ARG A 833 -11.24 38.59 10.05
C ARG A 833 -12.59 39.24 9.68
N GLU A 834 -12.63 40.03 8.61
CA GLU A 834 -13.86 40.66 8.10
C GLU A 834 -14.83 39.61 7.57
N MET A 835 -14.35 38.58 6.84
CA MET A 835 -15.15 37.44 6.41
C MET A 835 -15.68 36.62 7.59
N LEU A 836 -14.86 36.36 8.61
CA LEU A 836 -15.31 35.69 9.84
C LEU A 836 -16.38 36.52 10.56
N ALA A 837 -16.17 37.83 10.70
CA ALA A 837 -17.16 38.73 11.32
C ALA A 837 -18.46 38.84 10.50
N GLN A 838 -18.37 38.79 9.17
CA GLN A 838 -19.53 38.76 8.28
C GLN A 838 -20.28 37.43 8.38
N LYS A 839 -19.56 36.30 8.46
CA LYS A 839 -20.14 34.97 8.70
C LYS A 839 -20.90 34.93 10.03
N GLU A 840 -20.34 35.45 11.12
CA GLU A 840 -21.02 35.51 12.42
C GLU A 840 -22.28 36.38 12.39
N ARG A 841 -22.26 37.55 11.74
CA ARG A 841 -23.47 38.36 11.53
C ARG A 841 -24.54 37.64 10.71
N HIS A 842 -24.13 36.87 9.70
CA HIS A 842 -25.07 36.09 8.88
C HIS A 842 -25.71 34.97 9.69
N LYS A 843 -24.95 34.29 10.58
CA LYS A 843 -25.49 33.29 11.51
C LYS A 843 -26.55 33.89 12.44
N GLU A 844 -26.30 35.09 12.99
CA GLU A 844 -27.28 35.82 13.82
C GLU A 844 -28.54 36.17 13.04
N GLN A 845 -28.40 36.58 11.77
CA GLN A 845 -29.53 36.91 10.90
C GLN A 845 -30.37 35.68 10.56
N VAL A 846 -29.75 34.53 10.27
CA VAL A 846 -30.47 33.26 10.02
C VAL A 846 -31.26 32.82 11.25
N ARG A 847 -30.73 33.01 12.47
CA ARG A 847 -31.46 32.76 13.72
C ARG A 847 -32.66 33.69 13.90
N ALA A 848 -32.53 34.96 13.53
CA ALA A 848 -33.62 35.94 13.60
C ALA A 848 -34.76 35.63 12.60
N ASP A 849 -34.41 35.09 11.43
CA ASP A 849 -35.32 34.80 10.31
C ASP A 849 -35.76 33.32 10.25
N ILE A 850 -35.74 32.59 11.37
CA ILE A 850 -36.05 31.15 11.46
C ILE A 850 -37.41 30.77 10.84
N VAL A 851 -38.40 31.67 10.90
CA VAL A 851 -39.73 31.48 10.31
C VAL A 851 -39.63 31.31 8.79
N HIS A 852 -38.75 32.07 8.13
CA HIS A 852 -38.54 31.98 6.69
C HIS A 852 -37.75 30.74 6.26
N VAL A 853 -36.96 30.17 7.18
CA VAL A 853 -36.29 28.88 6.99
C VAL A 853 -37.31 27.74 7.07
N HIS A 854 -38.20 27.77 8.06
CA HIS A 854 -39.27 26.79 8.24
C HIS A 854 -40.25 26.76 7.05
N ASP A 855 -40.71 27.93 6.60
CA ASP A 855 -41.72 28.04 5.53
C ASP A 855 -41.11 28.00 4.12
N ALA A 856 -39.80 27.75 4.02
CA ALA A 856 -39.02 27.78 2.78
C ALA A 856 -39.16 29.06 1.93
N SER A 857 -39.56 30.17 2.54
CA SER A 857 -39.87 31.42 1.85
C SER A 857 -38.62 32.16 1.35
N HIS A 858 -37.46 31.91 1.97
CA HIS A 858 -36.19 32.52 1.58
C HIS A 858 -35.18 31.47 1.12
N MET A 859 -35.27 31.11 -0.16
CA MET A 859 -34.49 30.03 -0.78
C MET A 859 -32.98 30.23 -0.66
N GLY A 860 -32.51 31.49 -0.69
CA GLY A 860 -31.09 31.81 -0.50
C GLY A 860 -30.53 31.41 0.88
N THR A 861 -31.34 31.48 1.93
CA THR A 861 -30.94 31.03 3.27
C THR A 861 -30.85 29.51 3.34
N LEU A 862 -31.76 28.79 2.66
CA LEU A 862 -31.71 27.34 2.57
C LEU A 862 -30.47 26.86 1.80
N CYS A 863 -30.14 27.49 0.66
CA CYS A 863 -28.91 27.18 -0.09
C CYS A 863 -27.66 27.39 0.77
N TRP A 864 -27.62 28.50 1.50
CA TRP A 864 -26.51 28.80 2.41
C TRP A 864 -26.38 27.75 3.52
N LEU A 865 -27.49 27.27 4.11
CA LEU A 865 -27.47 26.23 5.13
C LEU A 865 -27.03 24.86 4.59
N VAL A 866 -27.42 24.48 3.37
CA VAL A 866 -26.93 23.26 2.70
C VAL A 866 -25.43 23.37 2.46
N GLN A 867 -24.95 24.49 1.90
CA GLN A 867 -23.53 24.71 1.67
C GLN A 867 -22.74 24.73 2.99
N TYR A 868 -23.27 25.38 4.01
CA TYR A 868 -22.66 25.45 5.34
C TYR A 868 -22.49 24.05 5.94
N SER A 869 -23.51 23.21 5.84
CA SER A 869 -23.42 21.80 6.23
C SER A 869 -22.33 21.07 5.44
N TYR A 870 -22.32 21.18 4.12
CA TYR A 870 -21.35 20.50 3.27
C TYR A 870 -19.89 20.86 3.63
N ASP A 871 -19.61 22.16 3.78
CA ASP A 871 -18.28 22.68 4.09
C ASP A 871 -17.73 22.20 5.46
N HIS A 872 -18.62 21.80 6.38
CA HIS A 872 -18.27 21.47 7.77
C HIS A 872 -18.55 20.01 8.18
N ALA A 873 -19.18 19.20 7.30
CA ALA A 873 -19.51 17.79 7.57
C ALA A 873 -18.40 16.81 7.17
N GLY A 874 -17.35 17.26 6.45
CA GLY A 874 -16.24 16.40 6.00
C GLY A 874 -16.64 15.32 5.00
N ARG A 875 -17.76 15.49 4.29
CA ARG A 875 -18.33 14.56 3.30
C ARG A 875 -18.26 15.16 1.90
N ASN A 876 -18.15 14.30 0.88
CA ASN A 876 -18.13 14.70 -0.55
C ASN A 876 -19.53 14.73 -1.20
N ASP A 877 -20.62 14.75 -0.42
CA ASP A 877 -22.00 14.77 -0.94
C ASP A 877 -22.79 15.98 -0.41
N ILE A 878 -23.09 16.92 -1.31
CA ILE A 878 -23.81 18.17 -1.00
C ILE A 878 -25.31 17.94 -0.72
N PHE A 879 -25.89 16.83 -1.17
CA PHE A 879 -27.31 16.53 -0.97
C PHE A 879 -27.60 15.96 0.42
N ARG A 880 -26.58 15.49 1.14
CA ARG A 880 -26.73 14.90 2.48
C ARG A 880 -26.39 15.89 3.58
N VAL A 881 -27.42 16.59 4.05
CA VAL A 881 -27.32 17.56 5.14
C VAL A 881 -26.99 16.89 6.48
N ASP A 882 -25.99 17.42 7.17
CA ASP A 882 -25.62 17.09 8.54
C ASP A 882 -26.26 18.08 9.52
N TYR A 883 -27.44 17.71 10.00
CA TYR A 883 -28.18 18.48 10.99
C TYR A 883 -27.46 18.60 12.34
N GLY A 884 -26.51 17.72 12.66
CA GLY A 884 -25.71 17.81 13.89
C GLY A 884 -24.77 19.01 13.89
N VAL A 885 -24.18 19.32 12.73
CA VAL A 885 -23.33 20.50 12.54
C VAL A 885 -24.15 21.79 12.66
N ILE A 886 -25.33 21.81 12.06
CA ILE A 886 -26.24 22.97 12.13
C ILE A 886 -26.75 23.16 13.57
N ALA A 887 -27.14 22.08 14.27
CA ALA A 887 -27.61 22.16 15.65
C ALA A 887 -26.53 22.67 16.60
N ARG A 888 -25.28 22.24 16.42
CA ARG A 888 -24.13 22.67 17.23
C ARG A 888 -23.82 24.17 17.04
N ASP A 889 -23.83 24.65 15.81
CA ASP A 889 -23.32 25.98 15.47
C ASP A 889 -24.42 27.06 15.41
N LEU A 890 -25.64 26.69 15.02
CA LEU A 890 -26.76 27.60 14.75
C LEU A 890 -27.94 27.40 15.70
N GLY A 891 -28.00 26.31 16.45
CA GLY A 891 -29.09 25.99 17.38
C GLY A 891 -29.97 24.84 16.87
N ALA A 892 -30.50 24.05 17.80
CA ALA A 892 -31.35 22.90 17.48
C ALA A 892 -32.68 23.29 16.83
N ASP A 893 -33.20 24.46 17.21
CA ASP A 893 -34.39 25.09 16.63
C ASP A 893 -34.21 25.41 15.14
N VAL A 894 -33.06 25.96 14.74
CA VAL A 894 -32.76 26.25 13.33
C VAL A 894 -32.59 24.95 12.53
N ALA A 895 -32.01 23.91 13.12
CA ALA A 895 -31.85 22.62 12.46
C ALA A 895 -33.20 21.94 12.17
N GLU A 896 -34.15 22.00 13.13
CA GLU A 896 -35.51 21.47 12.97
C GLU A 896 -36.33 22.26 11.95
N ALA A 897 -36.26 23.60 12.01
CA ALA A 897 -36.87 24.48 11.01
C ALA A 897 -36.31 24.20 9.61
N PHE A 898 -35.00 23.96 9.50
CA PHE A 898 -34.35 23.68 8.23
C PHE A 898 -34.75 22.33 7.62
N ALA A 899 -34.83 21.27 8.43
CA ALA A 899 -35.33 19.97 8.00
C ALA A 899 -36.77 20.08 7.44
N THR A 900 -37.63 20.82 8.16
CA THR A 900 -39.01 21.08 7.75
C THR A 900 -39.09 21.89 6.46
N GLY A 901 -38.28 22.94 6.33
CA GLY A 901 -38.19 23.77 5.13
C GLY A 901 -37.74 22.98 3.89
N LEU A 902 -36.70 22.16 4.00
CA LEU A 902 -36.22 21.30 2.90
C LEU A 902 -37.28 20.28 2.47
N MET A 903 -37.99 19.67 3.42
CA MET A 903 -39.11 18.77 3.11
C MET A 903 -40.25 19.50 2.41
N SER A 904 -40.53 20.76 2.77
CA SER A 904 -41.52 21.59 2.08
C SER A 904 -41.11 21.86 0.63
N VAL A 905 -39.84 22.25 0.40
CA VAL A 905 -39.29 22.45 -0.95
C VAL A 905 -39.48 21.19 -1.79
N TRP A 906 -39.07 20.03 -1.27
CA TRP A 906 -39.22 18.73 -1.95
C TRP A 906 -40.67 18.45 -2.37
N ARG A 907 -41.64 18.70 -1.48
CA ARG A 907 -43.07 18.44 -1.76
C ARG A 907 -43.66 19.35 -2.84
N SER A 908 -43.14 20.56 -2.98
CA SER A 908 -43.61 21.55 -3.95
C SER A 908 -42.80 21.62 -5.25
N PHE A 909 -41.69 20.88 -5.33
CA PHE A 909 -40.73 21.03 -6.43
C PHE A 909 -41.15 20.24 -7.68
N GLU A 910 -41.13 20.90 -8.83
CA GLU A 910 -41.22 20.26 -10.15
C GLU A 910 -39.83 20.22 -10.80
N PRO A 911 -39.27 19.02 -11.08
CA PRO A 911 -37.93 18.92 -11.63
C PRO A 911 -37.87 19.50 -13.03
N PRO A 912 -36.90 20.39 -13.32
CA PRO A 912 -36.73 20.93 -14.66
C PRO A 912 -36.17 19.86 -15.61
N SER A 913 -36.29 20.08 -16.92
CA SER A 913 -35.78 19.15 -17.92
C SER A 913 -34.25 19.14 -17.92
N PRO A 914 -33.59 17.95 -17.91
CA PRO A 914 -32.14 17.84 -18.07
C PRO A 914 -31.60 18.44 -19.37
N ALA A 915 -32.44 18.56 -20.40
CA ALA A 915 -32.06 19.16 -21.68
C ALA A 915 -31.86 20.69 -21.61
N ASP A 916 -32.35 21.35 -20.56
CA ASP A 916 -32.32 22.80 -20.43
C ASP A 916 -31.01 23.32 -19.80
N TYR A 917 -30.13 22.43 -19.32
CA TYR A 917 -28.86 22.76 -18.68
C TYR A 917 -27.68 22.09 -19.38
N ALA A 918 -26.77 22.89 -19.94
CA ALA A 918 -25.53 22.41 -20.54
C ALA A 918 -24.39 22.31 -19.50
N ASN A 919 -23.50 21.33 -19.68
CA ASN A 919 -22.22 21.17 -18.96
C ASN A 919 -22.30 20.79 -17.47
N GLY A 920 -23.19 19.86 -17.08
CA GLY A 920 -23.17 19.25 -15.74
C GLY A 920 -23.45 20.21 -14.58
N THR A 921 -24.03 21.38 -14.85
CA THR A 921 -24.39 22.35 -13.82
C THR A 921 -25.76 22.01 -13.22
N VAL A 922 -25.79 21.71 -11.92
CA VAL A 922 -27.04 21.40 -11.19
C VAL A 922 -27.60 22.68 -10.57
N PRO A 923 -28.85 23.08 -10.88
CA PRO A 923 -29.49 24.24 -10.25
C PRO A 923 -29.64 24.05 -8.74
N TRP A 924 -29.52 25.13 -7.97
CA TRP A 924 -29.65 25.10 -6.51
C TRP A 924 -31.01 24.58 -6.05
N GLU A 925 -32.06 24.83 -6.82
CA GLU A 925 -33.41 24.33 -6.58
C GLU A 925 -33.46 22.80 -6.61
N VAL A 926 -32.71 22.16 -7.50
CA VAL A 926 -32.58 20.70 -7.58
C VAL A 926 -31.79 20.18 -6.38
N ILE A 927 -30.72 20.88 -5.98
CA ILE A 927 -29.90 20.52 -4.81
C ILE A 927 -30.75 20.54 -3.53
N LEU A 928 -31.51 21.62 -3.31
CA LEU A 928 -32.40 21.76 -2.16
C LEU A 928 -33.49 20.69 -2.14
N ALA A 929 -34.10 20.40 -3.29
CA ALA A 929 -35.13 19.36 -3.40
C ALA A 929 -34.59 17.96 -3.10
N LEU A 930 -33.39 17.62 -3.61
CA LEU A 930 -32.71 16.36 -3.31
C LEU A 930 -32.32 16.27 -1.82
N ALA A 931 -31.84 17.36 -1.22
CA ALA A 931 -31.55 17.40 0.21
C ALA A 931 -32.82 17.18 1.06
N GLY A 932 -33.95 17.76 0.66
CA GLY A 932 -35.26 17.50 1.27
C GLY A 932 -35.71 16.05 1.12
N PHE A 933 -35.50 15.44 -0.04
CA PHE A 933 -35.81 14.03 -0.28
C PHE A 933 -34.98 13.09 0.62
N TYR A 934 -33.65 13.31 0.71
CA TYR A 934 -32.79 12.53 1.61
C TYR A 934 -33.17 12.69 3.08
N THR A 935 -33.61 13.88 3.47
CA THR A 935 -34.08 14.16 4.82
C THR A 935 -35.35 13.37 5.13
N ALA A 936 -36.32 13.36 4.21
CA ALA A 936 -37.54 12.59 4.34
C ALA A 936 -37.30 11.08 4.47
N LEU A 937 -36.32 10.53 3.71
CA LEU A 937 -35.93 9.12 3.83
C LEU A 937 -35.29 8.80 5.18
N LYS A 938 -34.47 9.71 5.72
CA LYS A 938 -33.78 9.52 6.99
C LYS A 938 -34.72 9.59 8.20
N GLU A 939 -35.79 10.38 8.11
CA GLU A 939 -36.83 10.48 9.15
C GLU A 939 -37.84 9.31 9.12
N GLY A 940 -37.61 8.31 8.27
CA GLY A 940 -38.39 7.07 8.26
C GLY A 940 -39.70 7.15 7.48
N GLN A 941 -39.84 8.06 6.50
CA GLN A 941 -40.94 7.97 5.55
C GLN A 941 -40.77 6.72 4.69
N ASP A 942 -41.71 5.78 4.83
CA ASP A 942 -41.68 4.50 4.11
C ASP A 942 -41.88 4.75 2.60
N ILE A 943 -40.96 4.23 1.77
CA ILE A 943 -40.94 4.46 0.32
C ILE A 943 -42.25 3.98 -0.33
N GLU A 944 -42.93 3.02 0.30
CA GLU A 944 -44.23 2.48 -0.12
C GLU A 944 -45.39 3.50 -0.04
N THR A 945 -45.22 4.62 0.69
CA THR A 945 -46.25 5.67 0.82
C THR A 945 -46.15 6.78 -0.22
N PHE A 946 -45.12 6.77 -1.07
CA PHE A 946 -44.94 7.76 -2.12
C PHE A 946 -45.91 7.55 -3.29
N SER A 947 -46.55 8.63 -3.74
CA SER A 947 -47.41 8.57 -4.93
C SER A 947 -46.58 8.30 -6.19
N GLN A 948 -47.21 7.83 -7.27
CA GLN A 948 -46.53 7.69 -8.58
C GLN A 948 -45.88 9.01 -9.05
N GLY A 949 -46.44 10.17 -8.67
CA GLY A 949 -45.87 11.49 -8.93
C GLY A 949 -44.58 11.76 -8.14
N ASP A 950 -44.51 11.36 -6.88
CA ASP A 950 -43.32 11.48 -6.03
C ASP A 950 -42.16 10.61 -6.54
N ALA A 951 -42.47 9.37 -6.95
CA ALA A 951 -41.49 8.45 -7.51
C ALA A 951 -40.96 8.87 -8.90
N ALA A 952 -41.76 9.61 -9.68
CA ALA A 952 -41.32 10.21 -10.94
C ALA A 952 -40.43 11.43 -10.71
N ARG A 953 -40.78 12.29 -9.73
CA ARG A 953 -39.96 13.43 -9.31
C ARG A 953 -38.59 12.98 -8.80
N GLY A 954 -38.55 11.98 -7.92
CA GLY A 954 -37.29 11.46 -7.35
C GLY A 954 -36.35 10.92 -8.42
N ARG A 955 -36.88 10.16 -9.38
CA ARG A 955 -36.09 9.65 -10.51
C ARG A 955 -35.52 10.78 -11.37
N SER A 956 -36.32 11.79 -11.73
CA SER A 956 -35.86 12.89 -12.57
C SER A 956 -34.80 13.75 -11.88
N SER A 957 -34.98 14.05 -10.58
CA SER A 957 -34.00 14.81 -9.79
C SER A 957 -32.71 14.03 -9.56
N CYS A 958 -32.77 12.72 -9.31
CA CYS A 958 -31.57 11.89 -9.16
C CYS A 958 -30.78 11.82 -10.48
N CYS A 959 -31.43 11.66 -11.64
CA CYS A 959 -30.74 11.64 -12.94
C CYS A 959 -29.93 12.92 -13.23
N LEU A 960 -30.44 14.09 -12.82
CA LEU A 960 -29.72 15.37 -12.90
C LEU A 960 -28.52 15.43 -11.96
N GLY A 961 -28.63 14.88 -10.75
CA GLY A 961 -27.53 14.79 -9.79
C GLY A 961 -26.42 13.84 -10.24
N THR A 962 -26.75 12.69 -10.84
CA THR A 962 -25.76 11.71 -11.30
C THR A 962 -24.96 12.18 -12.52
N GLN A 963 -25.57 12.96 -13.42
CA GLN A 963 -24.87 13.54 -14.59
C GLN A 963 -23.81 14.59 -14.24
N ALA A 964 -23.82 15.13 -13.02
CA ALA A 964 -22.85 16.12 -12.55
C ALA A 964 -21.75 15.53 -11.65
N ALA A 965 -21.94 14.30 -11.16
CA ALA A 965 -20.98 13.57 -10.32
C ALA A 965 -20.05 12.64 -11.12
N THR A 966 -20.33 12.46 -12.41
CA THR A 966 -19.45 11.86 -13.44
C THR A 966 -18.78 12.96 -14.24
#